data_AF-Q0Q535-F1
#
_entry.id   AF-Q0Q535-F1
#
_cell.length_a   1.000
_cell.length_b   1.000
_cell.length_c   1.000
_cell.angle_alpha   90.00
_cell.angle_beta   90.00
_cell.angle_gamma   90.00
#
_symmetry.space_group_name_H-M   'P 1'
#
loop_
_entity.id
_entity.type
_entity.pdbx_description
1 polymer ?
#
loop_
_entity_poly.entity_id
_entity_poly.type
_entity_poly.pdbx_seq_one_letter_code
_entity_poly.pdbx_strand_id
1 'polypeptide(L)'
;MPSSSETNNTAEYTALLLGMRAAADHGATRVHVEGDSTLVIQQVRGIFATRSTRLRGLRKSVKAEMARMEHVTLHHIDRQANGHADRLANAALDRRKTKLECGLHPDGQGCSSTAVTTAVPSVVPDRPPSSTAAAPTPSAEPDETEQGDIDDGEVYAAMCIGPDSVPERRPRLRLRQLSDTEEEEAGAIVERLAATLAGKITDASDWATAEGYITALPYTLYDKLQPFAQHRHQPRPQHRQQPQRDPPLGTHDGGHGQPSTSRSRRRRAKDRLRRRPPRITRHHREHRLDEALDDLRAVEHASPHDRPAVARARRRVGRVNSAIAQQQLRHKFDKDEKACVDGILAAARASRGLATPSASASRQPPPVPSTAADDGSCPIPSDELHAFFTAVNTPAGTFEPMAPVGVPFRSAVAHLPAATSQPELLSDAPTTDDIEDQLQRARGSSSPGLDGVGYDIYKAFAAQLLPALHAAFACCWRHKQVPQSWKVGVVRLLFKKGERTEPANWRPICLQQAIYKLYAGVLARRLTRWLDANGRHADTQKGFRAMNGCGEHNFLAATLVDQARRKRRELHVVWYDFANAFGSVPHDLLWEALERQGVPSPFIACCRGLYADAVFTVGNAADGTTAPIALRVGVFQGCPLSPHLFTAAIAPLLHALKRLPDTGVQLSSVDRLGASAYADDLKIFSGTEGGTKRQHALVADFLR
;
A
#
# COMPACT_ATOMS: atom_id res chain seq x y z
N MET A 1 -6.90 23.07 26.34
CA MET A 1 -7.41 22.20 25.25
C MET A 1 -6.61 22.56 24.02
N PRO A 2 -6.04 21.57 23.30
CA PRO A 2 -5.28 21.84 22.08
C PRO A 2 -6.15 22.62 21.08
N SER A 3 -5.57 23.57 20.35
CA SER A 3 -6.30 24.43 19.41
C SER A 3 -6.85 23.62 18.23
N SER A 4 -7.88 24.13 17.55
CA SER A 4 -8.53 23.52 16.38
C SER A 4 -7.61 23.25 15.16
N SER A 5 -6.31 23.53 15.28
CA SER A 5 -5.26 23.27 14.29
C SER A 5 -4.36 22.07 14.65
N GLU A 6 -4.60 21.36 15.76
CA GLU A 6 -3.78 20.22 16.18
C GLU A 6 -4.28 18.88 15.62
N THR A 7 -3.34 18.06 15.13
CA THR A 7 -3.62 16.71 14.62
C THR A 7 -4.07 15.78 15.76
N ASN A 8 -4.95 14.82 15.49
CA ASN A 8 -5.42 13.82 16.46
C ASN A 8 -4.28 13.16 17.27
N ASN A 9 -3.21 12.73 16.59
CA ASN A 9 -2.04 12.11 17.24
C ASN A 9 -1.34 13.03 18.26
N THR A 10 -1.37 14.34 18.05
CA THR A 10 -0.77 15.32 18.98
C THR A 10 -1.62 15.43 20.25
N ALA A 11 -2.95 15.43 20.10
CA ALA A 11 -3.87 15.39 21.24
C ALA A 11 -3.71 14.09 22.03
N GLU A 12 -3.61 12.94 21.35
CA GLU A 12 -3.39 11.62 21.96
C GLU A 12 -2.04 11.52 22.70
N TYR A 13 -0.94 12.01 22.10
CA TYR A 13 0.35 12.10 22.80
C TYR A 13 0.29 13.02 24.02
N THR A 14 -0.44 14.12 23.92
CA THR A 14 -0.59 15.08 25.02
C THR A 14 -1.44 14.49 26.14
N ALA A 15 -2.52 13.77 25.80
CA ALA A 15 -3.34 13.04 26.77
C ALA A 15 -2.52 11.97 27.49
N LEU A 16 -1.73 11.18 26.75
CA LEU A 16 -0.82 10.21 27.35
C LEU A 16 0.20 10.86 28.29
N LEU A 17 0.84 11.96 27.86
CA LEU A 17 1.78 12.70 28.71
C LEU A 17 1.14 13.23 29.99
N LEU A 18 -0.05 13.82 29.88
CA LEU A 18 -0.78 14.35 31.04
C LEU A 18 -1.22 13.23 31.99
N GLY A 19 -1.68 12.10 31.45
CA GLY A 19 -2.03 10.92 32.24
C GLY A 19 -0.83 10.34 32.99
N MET A 20 0.33 10.23 32.32
CA MET A 20 1.56 9.75 32.95
C MET A 20 2.07 10.70 34.03
N ARG A 21 1.99 12.02 33.81
CA ARG A 21 2.33 13.03 34.84
C ARG A 21 1.42 12.93 36.04
N ALA A 22 0.11 12.91 35.83
CA ALA A 22 -0.85 12.80 36.91
C ALA A 22 -0.60 11.52 37.73
N ALA A 23 -0.37 10.38 37.07
CA ALA A 23 -0.04 9.13 37.76
C ALA A 23 1.26 9.24 38.57
N ALA A 24 2.30 9.89 38.04
CA ALA A 24 3.56 10.10 38.76
C ALA A 24 3.37 11.03 39.97
N ASP A 25 2.62 12.12 39.81
CA ASP A 25 2.37 13.11 40.86
C ASP A 25 1.46 12.55 41.98
N HIS A 26 0.61 11.57 41.67
CA HIS A 26 -0.16 10.80 42.65
C HIS A 26 0.60 9.60 43.25
N GLY A 27 1.90 9.46 42.94
CA GLY A 27 2.76 8.43 43.54
C GLY A 27 2.53 7.01 43.03
N ALA A 28 1.94 6.83 41.84
CA ALA A 28 1.73 5.51 41.27
C ALA A 28 3.06 4.84 40.88
N THR A 29 3.34 3.66 41.42
CA THR A 29 4.55 2.87 41.10
C THR A 29 4.38 1.96 39.89
N ARG A 30 3.13 1.56 39.59
CA ARG A 30 2.77 0.68 38.47
C ARG A 30 1.65 1.30 37.64
N VAL A 31 1.87 1.44 36.34
CA VAL A 31 0.88 2.03 35.42
C VAL A 31 0.67 1.12 34.21
N HIS A 32 -0.59 0.75 33.98
CA HIS A 32 -1.04 0.05 32.79
C HIS A 32 -1.73 1.06 31.87
N VAL A 33 -1.13 1.30 30.71
CA VAL A 33 -1.63 2.25 29.72
C VAL A 33 -2.26 1.50 28.56
N GLU A 34 -3.55 1.73 28.36
CA GLU A 34 -4.29 1.26 27.20
C GLU A 34 -4.63 2.46 26.30
N GLY A 35 -4.26 2.37 25.03
CA GLY A 35 -4.58 3.43 24.06
C GLY A 35 -5.01 2.83 22.72
N ASP A 36 -5.95 3.50 22.07
CA ASP A 36 -6.49 3.12 20.76
C ASP A 36 -5.71 3.66 19.56
N SER A 37 -4.68 4.47 19.83
CA SER A 37 -3.75 4.96 18.82
C SER A 37 -2.57 4.03 18.66
N THR A 38 -2.66 3.10 17.69
CA THR A 38 -1.55 2.19 17.37
C THR A 38 -0.25 2.95 17.11
N LEU A 39 -0.35 4.11 16.43
CA LEU A 39 0.81 4.93 16.13
C LEU A 39 1.48 5.47 17.40
N VAL A 40 0.72 6.08 18.32
CA VAL A 40 1.27 6.70 19.54
C VAL A 40 1.87 5.62 20.45
N ILE A 41 1.13 4.54 20.70
CA ILE A 41 1.59 3.43 21.55
C ILE A 41 2.87 2.78 20.99
N GLN A 42 2.89 2.43 19.70
CA GLN A 42 4.04 1.75 19.09
C GLN A 42 5.26 2.68 18.94
N GLN A 43 5.05 3.98 18.74
CA GLN A 43 6.14 4.95 18.74
C GLN A 43 6.72 5.12 20.14
N VAL A 44 5.93 5.26 21.20
CA VAL A 44 6.43 5.36 22.58
C VAL A 44 7.21 4.10 22.97
N ARG A 45 6.73 2.91 22.60
CA ARG A 45 7.46 1.63 22.76
C ARG A 45 8.77 1.58 21.96
N GLY A 46 8.92 2.41 20.93
CA GLY A 46 10.10 2.48 20.08
C GLY A 46 10.13 1.47 18.95
N ILE A 47 9.00 0.83 18.67
CA ILE A 47 8.81 -0.09 17.55
C ILE A 47 8.60 0.71 16.25
N PHE A 48 7.89 1.83 16.31
CA PHE A 48 7.71 2.75 15.17
C PHE A 48 8.59 3.99 15.30
N ALA A 49 9.14 4.44 14.17
CA ALA A 49 9.90 5.69 14.09
C ALA A 49 8.96 6.91 14.16
N THR A 50 9.31 7.91 14.97
CA THR A 50 8.58 9.17 15.09
C THR A 50 9.21 10.22 14.19
N ARG A 51 8.66 10.44 12.99
CA ARG A 51 9.22 11.38 12.00
C ARG A 51 8.86 12.85 12.27
N SER A 52 7.75 13.11 12.97
CA SER A 52 7.34 14.47 13.36
C SER A 52 8.19 15.01 14.51
N THR A 53 8.79 16.19 14.35
CA THR A 53 9.57 16.90 15.39
C THR A 53 8.75 17.15 16.66
N ARG A 54 7.49 17.56 16.52
CA ARG A 54 6.57 17.78 17.66
C ARG A 54 6.26 16.49 18.40
N LEU A 55 5.97 15.41 17.68
CA LEU A 55 5.72 14.10 18.30
C LEU A 55 6.99 13.50 18.90
N ARG A 56 8.18 13.77 18.34
CA ARG A 56 9.47 13.39 18.96
C ARG A 56 9.66 14.08 20.31
N GLY A 57 9.33 15.37 20.39
CA GLY A 57 9.34 16.13 21.65
C GLY A 57 8.39 15.51 22.68
N LEU A 58 7.12 15.31 22.32
CA LEU A 58 6.13 14.69 23.21
C LEU A 58 6.51 13.27 23.62
N ARG A 59 7.05 12.46 22.70
CA ARG A 59 7.57 11.11 23.00
C ARG A 59 8.73 11.14 23.99
N LYS A 60 9.67 12.08 23.86
CA LYS A 60 10.78 12.25 24.81
C LYS A 60 10.23 12.59 26.21
N SER A 61 9.25 13.48 26.27
CA SER A 61 8.59 13.84 27.53
C SER A 61 7.84 12.65 28.14
N VAL A 62 7.06 11.90 27.36
CA VAL A 62 6.35 10.71 27.86
C VAL A 62 7.34 9.67 28.40
N LYS A 63 8.44 9.41 27.68
CA LYS A 63 9.48 8.47 28.15
C LYS A 63 10.17 8.93 29.43
N ALA A 64 10.38 10.24 29.60
CA ALA A 64 10.96 10.78 30.83
C ALA A 64 10.03 10.59 32.04
N GLU A 65 8.71 10.78 31.86
CA GLU A 65 7.74 10.53 32.93
C GLU A 65 7.58 9.03 33.21
N MET A 66 7.63 8.17 32.19
CA MET A 66 7.63 6.71 32.37
C MET A 66 8.83 6.23 33.19
N ALA A 67 9.98 6.87 33.05
CA ALA A 67 11.19 6.52 33.80
C ALA A 67 11.11 6.86 35.30
N ARG A 68 10.11 7.65 35.72
CA ARG A 68 9.84 7.95 37.14
C ARG A 68 9.03 6.85 37.85
N MET A 69 8.63 5.81 37.12
CA MET A 69 7.78 4.71 37.62
C MET A 69 8.52 3.38 37.51
N GLU A 70 8.26 2.47 38.44
CA GLU A 70 8.94 1.16 38.49
C GLU A 70 8.50 0.25 37.35
N HIS A 71 7.18 0.22 37.05
CA HIS A 71 6.64 -0.63 35.99
C HIS A 71 5.58 0.08 35.17
N VAL A 72 5.88 0.33 33.89
CA VAL A 72 4.92 0.85 32.92
C VAL A 72 4.72 -0.13 31.78
N THR A 73 3.46 -0.44 31.49
CA THR A 73 3.06 -1.30 30.38
C THR A 73 2.20 -0.51 29.40
N LEU A 74 2.45 -0.70 28.09
CA LEU A 74 1.81 0.05 27.00
C LEU A 74 1.15 -0.93 26.05
N HIS A 75 -0.18 -0.97 26.08
CA HIS A 75 -0.99 -1.87 25.28
C HIS A 75 -1.84 -1.09 24.29
N HIS A 76 -1.83 -1.53 23.04
CA HIS A 76 -2.74 -1.02 22.04
C HIS A 76 -4.05 -1.81 22.15
N ILE A 77 -5.17 -1.11 22.25
CA ILE A 77 -6.51 -1.70 22.24
C ILE A 77 -7.28 -1.19 21.02
N ASP A 78 -8.20 -1.96 20.48
CA ASP A 78 -9.06 -1.45 19.40
C ASP A 78 -9.93 -0.30 19.93
N ARG A 79 -10.23 0.69 19.09
CA ARG A 79 -11.05 1.86 19.48
C ARG A 79 -12.41 1.48 20.08
N GLN A 80 -12.96 0.32 19.69
CA GLN A 80 -14.20 -0.22 20.26
C GLN A 80 -14.05 -0.66 21.73
N ALA A 81 -12.84 -1.02 22.16
CA ALA A 81 -12.52 -1.37 23.55
C ALA A 81 -12.17 -0.14 24.41
N ASN A 82 -11.91 1.03 23.80
CA ASN A 82 -11.57 2.28 24.49
C ASN A 82 -12.80 3.03 25.07
N GLY A 83 -13.99 2.42 25.00
CA GLY A 83 -15.26 3.03 25.38
C GLY A 83 -15.35 3.48 26.84
N HIS A 84 -14.54 2.92 27.75
CA HIS A 84 -14.48 3.41 29.13
C HIS A 84 -13.74 4.76 29.23
N ALA A 85 -12.56 4.89 28.61
CA ALA A 85 -11.80 6.14 28.60
C ALA A 85 -12.56 7.24 27.85
N ASP A 86 -13.21 6.91 26.73
CA ASP A 86 -14.06 7.84 25.98
C ASP A 86 -15.25 8.33 26.82
N ARG A 87 -15.91 7.45 27.59
CA ARG A 87 -16.98 7.87 28.53
C ARG A 87 -16.46 8.80 29.61
N LEU A 88 -15.28 8.55 30.18
CA LEU A 88 -14.67 9.41 31.19
C LEU A 88 -14.27 10.77 30.61
N ALA A 89 -13.70 10.79 29.40
CA ALA A 89 -13.35 12.01 28.68
C ALA A 89 -14.60 12.84 28.34
N ASN A 90 -15.66 12.20 27.83
CA ASN A 90 -16.94 12.87 27.55
C ASN A 90 -17.62 13.36 28.83
N ALA A 91 -17.65 12.56 29.90
CA ALA A 91 -18.16 13.02 31.20
C ALA A 91 -17.36 14.22 31.75
N ALA A 92 -16.04 14.27 31.53
CA ALA A 92 -15.22 15.42 31.88
C ALA A 92 -15.50 16.65 31.00
N LEU A 93 -15.86 16.45 29.72
CA LEU A 93 -16.32 17.51 28.81
C LEU A 93 -17.72 18.01 29.18
N ASP A 94 -18.65 17.13 29.54
CA ASP A 94 -20.03 17.44 29.94
C ASP A 94 -20.09 18.15 31.30
N ARG A 95 -19.12 17.87 32.18
CA ARG A 95 -18.92 18.63 33.43
C ARG A 95 -18.41 20.06 33.18
N ARG A 96 -17.95 20.40 31.97
CA ARG A 96 -17.62 21.79 31.61
C ARG A 96 -18.90 22.57 31.30
N LYS A 97 -19.52 23.10 32.36
CA LYS A 97 -20.24 24.36 32.22
C LYS A 97 -19.28 25.43 31.67
N THR A 98 -19.77 26.15 30.67
CA THR A 98 -19.23 27.37 30.08
C THR A 98 -18.65 28.36 31.10
N LYS A 99 -17.56 29.02 30.71
CA LYS A 99 -16.89 30.16 31.37
C LYS A 99 -16.38 29.91 32.80
N LEU A 100 -15.06 29.86 32.96
CA LEU A 100 -14.43 30.47 34.14
C LEU A 100 -14.43 31.98 33.91
N GLU A 101 -15.58 32.60 34.15
CA GLU A 101 -15.59 33.86 34.89
C GLU A 101 -15.02 33.49 36.26
N CYS A 102 -13.95 34.16 36.69
CA CYS A 102 -13.57 34.14 38.08
C CYS A 102 -14.80 34.58 38.89
N GLY A 103 -15.30 33.70 39.77
CA GLY A 103 -16.29 34.11 40.75
C GLY A 103 -15.76 35.30 41.55
N LEU A 104 -16.67 36.14 42.05
CA LEU A 104 -16.35 37.32 42.88
C LEU A 104 -15.21 37.01 43.86
N HIS A 105 -14.05 37.62 43.61
CA HIS A 105 -12.95 37.64 44.57
C HIS A 105 -13.30 38.68 45.63
N PRO A 106 -13.42 38.31 46.91
CA PRO A 106 -13.66 39.29 47.97
C PRO A 106 -12.54 40.35 48.06
N ASP A 107 -11.33 40.03 47.55
CA ASP A 107 -10.11 40.80 47.83
C ASP A 107 -9.35 41.28 46.58
N GLY A 108 -10.01 41.43 45.42
CA GLY A 108 -9.52 42.30 44.34
C GLY A 108 -8.18 41.97 43.65
N GLN A 109 -7.59 40.78 43.79
CA GLN A 109 -6.38 40.40 43.05
C GLN A 109 -6.68 39.33 41.99
N GLY A 110 -6.69 39.74 40.72
CA GLY A 110 -6.87 38.85 39.56
C GLY A 110 -5.62 38.00 39.27
N CYS A 111 -5.82 36.78 38.75
CA CYS A 111 -4.72 35.85 38.48
C CYS A 111 -3.92 36.21 37.21
N SER A 112 -2.61 36.39 37.36
CA SER A 112 -1.64 36.72 36.32
C SER A 112 -0.92 35.48 35.76
N SER A 113 -0.58 35.54 34.46
CA SER A 113 0.30 34.60 33.75
C SER A 113 1.77 34.81 34.13
N THR A 114 2.61 33.77 34.12
CA THR A 114 4.06 33.94 34.26
C THR A 114 4.86 33.10 33.27
N ALA A 115 5.88 33.75 32.71
CA ALA A 115 6.96 33.20 31.93
C ALA A 115 8.31 33.51 32.61
N VAL A 116 9.35 32.87 32.09
CA VAL A 116 10.79 33.24 32.04
C VAL A 116 11.77 32.71 33.14
N THR A 117 12.82 32.07 32.60
CA THR A 117 14.28 32.25 32.81
C THR A 117 15.15 31.26 33.61
N THR A 118 16.21 30.88 32.87
CA THR A 118 17.55 30.32 33.15
C THR A 118 18.25 30.60 34.49
N ALA A 119 19.06 29.61 34.94
CA ALA A 119 20.41 29.83 35.49
C ALA A 119 21.26 28.53 35.49
N VAL A 120 22.57 28.68 35.28
CA VAL A 120 23.65 27.68 35.37
C VAL A 120 24.39 27.88 36.71
N PRO A 121 25.02 26.85 37.31
CA PRO A 121 26.46 26.96 37.58
C PRO A 121 27.28 25.67 37.34
N SER A 122 28.59 25.90 37.24
CA SER A 122 29.72 25.04 36.86
C SER A 122 30.45 24.45 38.07
N VAL A 123 30.94 23.20 38.00
CA VAL A 123 32.12 22.69 38.78
C VAL A 123 32.81 21.52 38.02
N VAL A 124 34.14 21.55 37.98
CA VAL A 124 35.15 20.52 37.56
C VAL A 124 36.20 20.52 38.72
N PRO A 125 36.87 19.44 39.19
CA PRO A 125 37.76 18.48 38.45
C PRO A 125 37.62 17.01 38.94
N ASP A 126 38.25 15.93 38.44
CA ASP A 126 39.63 15.65 38.01
C ASP A 126 39.69 14.36 37.13
N ARG A 127 40.82 14.15 36.43
CA ARG A 127 41.25 12.92 35.69
C ARG A 127 42.72 12.65 36.14
N PRO A 128 43.46 11.53 35.88
CA PRO A 128 43.29 10.40 34.92
C PRO A 128 43.83 9.04 35.54
N PRO A 129 44.44 8.01 34.88
CA PRO A 129 45.01 7.78 33.52
C PRO A 129 44.37 6.59 32.72
N SER A 130 44.32 6.62 31.38
CA SER A 130 45.27 6.07 30.36
C SER A 130 45.49 4.53 30.49
N SER A 131 45.45 3.70 29.45
CA SER A 131 46.11 3.83 28.14
C SER A 131 45.69 2.69 27.17
N THR A 132 45.78 2.99 25.85
CA THR A 132 46.34 2.17 24.72
C THR A 132 45.90 0.71 24.51
N ALA A 133 45.87 0.12 23.31
CA ALA A 133 46.05 0.51 21.90
C ALA A 133 45.78 -0.79 21.09
N ALA A 134 45.15 -0.67 19.91
CA ALA A 134 45.73 -0.98 18.59
C ALA A 134 45.78 -2.46 18.14
N ALA A 135 45.45 -2.62 16.86
CA ALA A 135 45.47 -3.81 16.02
C ALA A 135 46.89 -4.41 15.83
N PRO A 136 46.97 -5.51 15.07
CA PRO A 136 47.68 -5.39 13.79
C PRO A 136 47.03 -6.11 12.59
N THR A 137 47.30 -5.53 11.42
CA THR A 137 47.25 -5.98 10.01
C THR A 137 48.36 -7.04 9.70
N PRO A 138 48.67 -7.50 8.45
CA PRO A 138 48.11 -7.25 7.10
C PRO A 138 48.00 -8.53 6.20
N SER A 139 47.84 -8.31 4.89
CA SER A 139 48.07 -9.17 3.69
C SER A 139 46.77 -9.68 3.03
N ALA A 140 46.55 -9.64 1.72
CA ALA A 140 47.31 -9.18 0.55
C ALA A 140 46.29 -8.87 -0.58
N GLU A 141 46.61 -7.92 -1.46
CA GLU A 141 46.03 -7.84 -2.82
C GLU A 141 46.84 -8.76 -3.76
N PRO A 142 46.26 -9.34 -4.83
CA PRO A 142 45.86 -8.61 -6.05
C PRO A 142 44.56 -9.13 -6.70
N ASP A 143 43.89 -8.30 -7.51
CA ASP A 143 44.03 -8.30 -8.99
C ASP A 143 42.81 -7.62 -9.62
N GLU A 144 43.06 -6.48 -10.25
CA GLU A 144 42.11 -5.78 -11.11
C GLU A 144 42.05 -6.53 -12.45
N THR A 145 40.93 -7.18 -12.75
CA THR A 145 40.60 -7.56 -14.13
C THR A 145 39.23 -7.00 -14.49
N GLU A 146 39.25 -6.17 -15.53
CA GLU A 146 38.09 -5.73 -16.29
C GLU A 146 37.30 -6.96 -16.76
N GLN A 147 36.08 -7.15 -16.23
CA GLN A 147 35.12 -8.08 -16.83
C GLN A 147 34.16 -7.27 -17.72
N GLY A 148 34.54 -7.17 -18.99
CA GLY A 148 33.60 -6.91 -20.08
C GLY A 148 32.65 -8.10 -20.28
N ASP A 149 31.55 -7.80 -20.98
CA ASP A 149 30.52 -8.69 -21.51
C ASP A 149 29.52 -9.29 -20.50
N ILE A 150 28.37 -8.63 -20.37
CA ILE A 150 27.11 -9.26 -19.94
C ILE A 150 26.23 -9.36 -21.19
N ASP A 151 26.63 -10.21 -22.14
CA ASP A 151 25.74 -10.68 -23.21
C ASP A 151 25.92 -12.18 -23.39
N ASP A 152 25.30 -12.95 -22.51
CA ASP A 152 25.38 -14.42 -22.55
C ASP A 152 24.32 -15.05 -23.47
N GLY A 153 23.63 -14.28 -24.33
CA GLY A 153 22.58 -14.84 -25.20
C GLY A 153 21.47 -15.57 -24.44
N GLU A 154 21.31 -15.32 -23.13
CA GLU A 154 20.35 -16.02 -22.27
C GLU A 154 18.92 -15.81 -22.78
N VAL A 155 18.31 -16.90 -23.24
CA VAL A 155 16.87 -17.01 -23.51
C VAL A 155 16.21 -17.55 -22.25
N TYR A 156 15.31 -16.76 -21.65
CA TYR A 156 14.53 -17.22 -20.52
C TYR A 156 13.29 -17.95 -21.04
N ALA A 157 13.06 -19.18 -20.59
CA ALA A 157 11.85 -19.90 -20.94
C ALA A 157 10.63 -19.29 -20.23
N ALA A 158 9.49 -19.23 -20.93
CA ALA A 158 8.21 -18.94 -20.29
C ALA A 158 7.93 -20.00 -19.21
N MET A 159 7.43 -19.56 -18.05
CA MET A 159 7.14 -20.47 -16.94
C MET A 159 5.91 -21.31 -17.27
N CYS A 160 6.09 -22.62 -17.48
CA CYS A 160 4.98 -23.57 -17.64
C CYS A 160 4.36 -23.88 -16.27
N ILE A 161 3.03 -23.85 -16.19
CA ILE A 161 2.30 -24.07 -14.93
C ILE A 161 1.36 -25.26 -15.08
N GLY A 162 1.85 -26.43 -14.70
CA GLY A 162 1.10 -27.62 -14.32
C GLY A 162 1.11 -27.92 -12.81
N PRO A 163 0.48 -29.03 -12.39
CA PRO A 163 0.30 -29.43 -10.99
C PRO A 163 1.57 -29.45 -10.16
N ASP A 164 2.70 -29.83 -10.77
CA ASP A 164 4.00 -30.02 -10.12
C ASP A 164 4.98 -28.85 -10.30
N SER A 165 4.49 -27.68 -10.73
CA SER A 165 5.37 -26.60 -11.24
C SER A 165 5.09 -25.20 -10.70
N VAL A 166 4.24 -25.07 -9.66
CA VAL A 166 4.09 -23.78 -8.98
C VAL A 166 5.39 -23.49 -8.23
N PRO A 167 6.10 -22.38 -8.54
CA PRO A 167 7.35 -22.08 -7.88
C PRO A 167 7.17 -21.93 -6.37
N GLU A 168 8.12 -22.45 -5.60
CA GLU A 168 8.14 -22.20 -4.17
C GLU A 168 8.18 -20.69 -3.90
N ARG A 169 7.38 -20.25 -2.93
CA ARG A 169 7.27 -18.84 -2.58
C ARG A 169 8.60 -18.33 -2.01
N ARG A 170 9.25 -17.39 -2.70
CA ARG A 170 10.44 -16.72 -2.18
C ARG A 170 10.10 -15.85 -0.96
N PRO A 171 10.97 -15.81 0.06
CA PRO A 171 10.84 -14.86 1.16
C PRO A 171 10.86 -13.42 0.62
N ARG A 172 10.13 -12.52 1.28
CA ARG A 172 10.12 -11.11 0.89
C ARG A 172 11.53 -10.52 0.92
N LEU A 173 11.98 -9.97 -0.20
CA LEU A 173 13.20 -9.15 -0.27
C LEU A 173 13.00 -7.87 0.53
N ARG A 174 13.93 -7.60 1.45
CA ARG A 174 13.99 -6.35 2.21
C ARG A 174 15.43 -5.83 2.15
N LEU A 175 15.61 -4.63 1.64
CA LEU A 175 16.93 -4.00 1.65
C LEU A 175 17.28 -3.54 3.06
N ARG A 176 18.56 -3.69 3.45
CA ARG A 176 19.08 -3.06 4.66
C ARG A 176 19.18 -1.54 4.45
N GLN A 177 19.52 -0.81 5.51
CA GLN A 177 19.90 0.59 5.32
C GLN A 177 21.22 0.62 4.54
N LEU A 178 21.18 1.18 3.34
CA LEU A 178 22.33 1.28 2.44
C LEU A 178 23.07 2.60 2.67
N SER A 179 24.38 2.60 2.52
CA SER A 179 25.15 3.84 2.39
C SER A 179 24.92 4.49 1.02
N ASP A 180 25.28 5.77 0.87
CA ASP A 180 25.21 6.47 -0.42
C ASP A 180 25.94 5.68 -1.54
N THR A 181 27.09 5.06 -1.23
CA THR A 181 27.86 4.25 -2.18
C THR A 181 27.14 2.95 -2.55
N GLU A 182 26.54 2.27 -1.57
CA GLU A 182 25.78 1.03 -1.81
C GLU A 182 24.47 1.30 -2.55
N GLU A 183 23.83 2.46 -2.33
CA GLU A 183 22.68 2.91 -3.11
C GLU A 183 23.06 3.15 -4.59
N GLU A 184 24.21 3.78 -4.84
CA GLU A 184 24.74 4.00 -6.19
C GLU A 184 25.09 2.67 -6.89
N GLU A 185 25.78 1.76 -6.20
CA GLU A 185 26.12 0.43 -6.72
C GLU A 185 24.87 -0.40 -7.04
N ALA A 186 23.92 -0.49 -6.11
CA ALA A 186 22.66 -1.19 -6.32
C ALA A 186 21.86 -0.54 -7.46
N GLY A 187 21.83 0.80 -7.51
CA GLY A 187 21.21 1.55 -8.59
C GLY A 187 21.80 1.21 -9.95
N ALA A 188 23.13 1.20 -10.09
CA ALA A 188 23.81 0.87 -11.34
C ALA A 188 23.56 -0.59 -11.79
N ILE A 189 23.50 -1.53 -10.84
CA ILE A 189 23.14 -2.93 -11.13
C ILE A 189 21.72 -3.02 -11.69
N VAL A 190 20.76 -2.35 -11.04
CA VAL A 190 19.36 -2.36 -11.48
C VAL A 190 19.18 -1.64 -12.82
N GLU A 191 19.90 -0.55 -13.05
CA GLU A 191 19.87 0.19 -14.32
C GLU A 191 20.37 -0.66 -15.49
N ARG A 192 21.52 -1.33 -15.34
CA ARG A 192 22.03 -2.26 -16.37
C ARG A 192 21.06 -3.41 -16.64
N LEU A 193 20.53 -4.02 -15.60
CA LEU A 193 19.53 -5.09 -15.71
C LEU A 193 18.28 -4.61 -16.47
N ALA A 194 17.75 -3.46 -16.07
CA ALA A 194 16.54 -2.90 -16.65
C ALA A 194 16.73 -2.49 -18.12
N ALA A 195 17.86 -1.86 -18.46
CA ALA A 195 18.19 -1.49 -19.84
C ALA A 195 18.31 -2.74 -20.73
N THR A 196 19.01 -3.77 -20.25
CA THR A 196 19.18 -5.05 -20.97
C THR A 196 17.83 -5.72 -21.24
N LEU A 197 17.01 -5.88 -20.20
CA LEU A 197 15.69 -6.51 -20.36
C LEU A 197 14.73 -5.65 -21.21
N ALA A 198 14.79 -4.33 -21.10
CA ALA A 198 13.97 -3.43 -21.93
C ALA A 198 14.29 -3.61 -23.42
N GLY A 199 15.58 -3.67 -23.78
CA GLY A 199 16.03 -3.95 -25.14
C GLY A 199 15.53 -5.32 -25.61
N LYS A 200 15.85 -6.38 -24.86
CA LYS A 200 15.43 -7.76 -25.19
C LYS A 200 13.91 -7.94 -25.34
N ILE A 201 13.11 -7.28 -24.50
CA ILE A 201 11.63 -7.30 -24.61
C ILE A 201 11.15 -6.56 -25.86
N THR A 202 11.78 -5.44 -26.19
CA THR A 202 11.41 -4.61 -27.35
C THR A 202 11.77 -5.30 -28.66
N ASP A 203 12.94 -5.94 -28.70
CA ASP A 203 13.49 -6.63 -29.87
C ASP A 203 12.91 -8.04 -30.07
N ALA A 204 12.18 -8.56 -29.09
CA ALA A 204 11.51 -9.87 -29.20
C ALA A 204 10.51 -9.88 -30.36
N SER A 205 10.72 -10.82 -31.29
CA SER A 205 9.90 -11.02 -32.48
C SER A 205 8.55 -11.69 -32.19
N ASP A 206 8.46 -12.45 -31.10
CA ASP A 206 7.27 -13.20 -30.70
C ASP A 206 6.94 -13.05 -29.19
N TRP A 207 5.72 -13.42 -28.82
CA TRP A 207 5.25 -13.34 -27.44
C TRP A 207 6.00 -14.30 -26.49
N ALA A 208 6.29 -15.53 -26.89
CA ALA A 208 6.89 -16.53 -26.02
C ALA A 208 8.29 -16.09 -25.55
N THR A 209 9.07 -15.54 -26.46
CA THR A 209 10.38 -14.95 -26.17
C THR A 209 10.25 -13.73 -25.24
N ALA A 210 9.33 -12.81 -25.55
CA ALA A 210 9.11 -11.63 -24.72
C ALA A 210 8.62 -12.00 -23.31
N GLU A 211 7.72 -12.97 -23.20
CA GLU A 211 7.18 -13.49 -21.94
C GLU A 211 8.28 -14.01 -21.02
N GLY A 212 9.27 -14.71 -21.58
CA GLY A 212 10.46 -15.16 -20.87
C GLY A 212 11.19 -14.00 -20.18
N TYR A 213 11.52 -12.95 -20.93
CA TYR A 213 12.21 -11.77 -20.39
C TYR A 213 11.38 -11.01 -19.34
N ILE A 214 10.07 -10.85 -19.59
CA ILE A 214 9.17 -10.19 -18.63
C ILE A 214 9.07 -11.01 -17.34
N THR A 215 8.99 -12.34 -17.46
CA THR A 215 8.95 -13.26 -16.32
C THR A 215 10.25 -13.20 -15.53
N ALA A 216 11.41 -13.14 -16.18
CA ALA A 216 12.71 -13.11 -15.52
C ALA A 216 12.90 -11.84 -14.66
N LEU A 217 12.34 -10.70 -15.07
CA LEU A 217 12.57 -9.39 -14.43
C LEU A 217 12.49 -9.40 -12.90
N PRO A 218 11.38 -9.81 -12.24
CA PRO A 218 11.31 -9.82 -10.78
C PRO A 218 12.26 -10.83 -10.13
N TYR A 219 12.54 -11.98 -10.75
CA TYR A 219 13.42 -13.00 -10.19
C TYR A 219 14.90 -12.57 -10.29
N THR A 220 15.34 -12.07 -11.44
CA THR A 220 16.71 -11.56 -11.60
C THR A 220 16.94 -10.32 -10.73
N LEU A 221 15.93 -9.46 -10.58
CA LEU A 221 15.99 -8.33 -9.66
C LEU A 221 16.15 -8.79 -8.20
N TYR A 222 15.43 -9.84 -7.81
CA TYR A 222 15.55 -10.45 -6.49
C TYR A 222 16.97 -10.94 -6.21
N ASP A 223 17.55 -11.66 -7.17
CA ASP A 223 18.85 -12.32 -7.03
C ASP A 223 19.99 -11.29 -7.04
N LYS A 224 19.96 -10.32 -7.96
CA LYS A 224 20.97 -9.24 -8.05
C LYS A 224 20.98 -8.32 -6.83
N LEU A 225 19.85 -8.19 -6.12
CA LEU A 225 19.74 -7.36 -4.92
C LEU A 225 19.99 -8.11 -3.60
N GLN A 226 20.24 -9.42 -3.63
CA GLN A 226 20.56 -10.20 -2.42
C GLN A 226 21.74 -9.64 -1.61
N PRO A 227 22.85 -9.15 -2.20
CA PRO A 227 23.96 -8.57 -1.43
C PRO A 227 23.57 -7.35 -0.57
N PHE A 228 22.46 -6.69 -0.92
CA PHE A 228 21.92 -5.52 -0.24
C PHE A 228 20.76 -5.87 0.70
N ALA A 229 20.43 -7.15 0.87
CA ALA A 229 19.30 -7.60 1.66
C ALA A 229 19.59 -7.59 3.17
N GLN A 230 18.54 -7.45 3.97
CA GLN A 230 18.57 -7.71 5.41
C GLN A 230 18.72 -9.22 5.62
N HIS A 231 19.91 -9.68 5.97
CA HIS A 231 20.07 -11.06 6.42
C HIS A 231 19.31 -11.24 7.74
N ARG A 232 18.29 -12.09 7.72
CA ARG A 232 17.65 -12.57 8.94
C ARG A 232 18.73 -13.36 9.69
N HIS A 233 19.13 -12.93 10.89
CA HIS A 233 19.92 -13.79 11.76
C HIS A 233 19.20 -15.14 11.87
N GLN A 234 19.78 -16.20 11.31
CA GLN A 234 19.36 -17.56 11.63
C GLN A 234 19.48 -17.72 13.16
N PRO A 235 18.55 -18.40 13.83
CA PRO A 235 18.76 -18.79 15.21
C PRO A 235 20.08 -19.57 15.25
N ARG A 236 21.02 -19.14 16.10
CA ARG A 236 22.25 -19.91 16.35
C ARG A 236 21.85 -21.37 16.60
N PRO A 237 22.47 -22.37 15.94
CA PRO A 237 22.25 -23.75 16.32
C PRO A 237 22.59 -23.87 17.80
N GLN A 238 21.65 -24.44 18.56
CA GLN A 238 21.85 -24.76 19.97
C GLN A 238 23.19 -25.50 20.10
N HIS A 239 24.06 -24.99 20.97
CA HIS A 239 25.32 -25.63 21.32
C HIS A 239 25.06 -27.12 21.60
N ARG A 240 25.46 -27.99 20.67
CA ARG A 240 25.70 -29.39 20.99
C ARG A 240 26.76 -29.40 22.09
N GLN A 241 26.38 -29.91 23.25
CA GLN A 241 27.30 -30.21 24.34
C GLN A 241 28.43 -31.06 23.77
N GLN A 242 29.66 -30.53 23.80
CA GLN A 242 30.86 -31.32 23.54
C GLN A 242 31.08 -32.27 24.73
N PRO A 243 31.40 -33.55 24.49
CA PRO A 243 31.76 -34.47 25.56
C PRO A 243 33.13 -34.09 26.16
N GLN A 244 33.22 -34.23 27.48
CA GLN A 244 34.41 -34.08 28.30
C GLN A 244 35.63 -34.80 27.69
N ARG A 245 36.76 -34.09 27.64
CA ARG A 245 38.09 -34.71 27.53
C ARG A 245 38.92 -34.24 28.73
N ASP A 246 39.39 -35.23 29.49
CA ASP A 246 40.31 -35.08 30.60
C ASP A 246 41.66 -34.48 30.17
N PRO A 247 42.39 -33.80 31.07
CA PRO A 247 43.66 -33.15 30.78
C PRO A 247 44.86 -34.10 30.97
N PRO A 248 45.99 -33.86 30.30
CA PRO A 248 47.28 -34.30 30.81
C PRO A 248 48.13 -33.14 31.35
N LEU A 249 48.91 -33.51 32.36
CA LEU A 249 49.83 -32.74 33.18
C LEU A 249 51.20 -32.48 32.52
N GLY A 250 51.82 -31.37 32.91
CA GLY A 250 53.28 -31.14 33.04
C GLY A 250 54.06 -30.88 31.75
N THR A 251 55.17 -30.12 31.69
CA THR A 251 56.02 -29.42 32.67
C THR A 251 57.17 -28.73 31.87
N HIS A 252 57.75 -27.64 32.42
CA HIS A 252 59.14 -27.15 32.19
C HIS A 252 59.52 -26.63 30.78
N ASP A 253 60.41 -25.65 30.53
CA ASP A 253 61.30 -24.80 31.32
C ASP A 253 61.79 -23.61 30.45
N GLY A 254 62.37 -22.58 31.08
CA GLY A 254 63.44 -21.64 30.62
C GLY A 254 63.36 -20.98 29.22
N GLY A 255 63.66 -19.70 29.02
CA GLY A 255 64.43 -18.74 29.81
C GLY A 255 65.05 -17.70 28.86
N HIS A 256 65.18 -16.48 29.37
CA HIS A 256 66.16 -15.42 29.02
C HIS A 256 66.20 -14.77 27.63
N GLY A 257 66.37 -13.44 27.64
CA GLY A 257 67.14 -12.75 26.61
C GLY A 257 66.67 -11.36 26.15
N GLN A 258 66.56 -10.40 27.06
CA GLN A 258 66.66 -8.96 26.77
C GLN A 258 68.01 -8.61 26.07
N PRO A 259 68.32 -7.33 25.75
CA PRO A 259 67.58 -6.29 25.02
C PRO A 259 68.55 -5.56 24.04
N SER A 260 68.13 -4.43 23.45
CA SER A 260 68.86 -3.14 23.53
C SER A 260 68.76 -2.26 22.26
N THR A 261 68.36 -1.00 22.51
CA THR A 261 68.94 0.24 21.95
C THR A 261 68.82 0.52 20.43
N SER A 262 68.73 1.75 19.94
CA SER A 262 68.40 3.07 20.48
C SER A 262 68.38 4.08 19.32
N ARG A 263 67.75 5.24 19.57
CA ARG A 263 68.16 6.59 19.13
C ARG A 263 67.81 7.13 17.73
N SER A 264 67.06 8.23 17.84
CA SER A 264 67.33 9.57 17.29
C SER A 264 66.49 9.99 16.07
N ARG A 265 65.54 10.92 16.27
CA ARG A 265 65.67 12.38 16.03
C ARG A 265 65.98 12.75 14.57
N ARG A 266 65.02 13.36 13.87
CA ARG A 266 65.01 14.81 13.58
C ARG A 266 63.81 15.26 12.74
N ARG A 267 63.27 16.41 13.17
CA ARG A 267 62.38 17.32 12.46
C ARG A 267 62.90 17.66 11.05
N ARG A 268 61.98 17.87 10.10
CA ARG A 268 61.91 19.12 9.30
C ARG A 268 60.58 19.21 8.55
N ALA A 269 59.88 20.31 8.80
CA ALA A 269 58.84 20.83 7.92
C ALA A 269 59.49 21.45 6.66
N LYS A 270 58.84 21.28 5.51
CA LYS A 270 58.68 22.34 4.50
C LYS A 270 57.63 21.94 3.47
N ASP A 271 56.71 22.88 3.25
CA ASP A 271 55.80 22.98 2.12
C ASP A 271 56.41 22.56 0.79
N ARG A 272 55.60 21.84 0.00
CA ARG A 272 55.51 22.04 -1.45
C ARG A 272 54.12 21.62 -1.91
N LEU A 273 53.39 22.58 -2.47
CA LEU A 273 52.20 22.37 -3.29
C LEU A 273 52.44 21.23 -4.28
N ARG A 274 51.57 20.22 -4.27
CA ARG A 274 51.30 19.39 -5.43
C ARG A 274 49.79 19.35 -5.69
N ARG A 275 49.47 19.62 -6.95
CA ARG A 275 48.14 19.81 -7.53
C ARG A 275 47.25 18.60 -7.24
N ARG A 276 46.02 18.87 -6.79
CA ARG A 276 44.93 17.89 -6.76
C ARG A 276 44.50 17.56 -8.21
N PRO A 277 44.34 16.30 -8.59
CA PRO A 277 43.50 15.93 -9.74
C PRO A 277 42.02 16.15 -9.38
N PRO A 278 41.14 16.33 -10.37
CA PRO A 278 39.82 16.91 -10.15
C PRO A 278 38.91 15.96 -9.35
N ARG A 279 38.20 16.56 -8.39
CA ARG A 279 37.04 15.99 -7.71
C ARG A 279 36.04 15.54 -8.77
N ILE A 280 35.50 14.33 -8.67
CA ILE A 280 34.24 13.97 -9.34
C ILE A 280 33.16 14.91 -8.78
N THR A 281 32.75 15.87 -9.61
CA THR A 281 31.76 16.91 -9.30
C THR A 281 30.39 16.45 -9.77
N ARG A 282 29.37 16.60 -8.90
CA ARG A 282 28.07 17.28 -9.13
C ARG A 282 27.19 17.01 -10.39
N HIS A 283 27.66 16.36 -11.46
CA HIS A 283 27.13 16.52 -12.82
C HIS A 283 26.04 15.52 -13.27
N HIS A 284 25.87 14.34 -12.68
CA HIS A 284 24.82 13.40 -13.16
C HIS A 284 23.38 13.84 -12.82
N ARG A 285 23.24 14.73 -11.82
CA ARG A 285 21.96 15.22 -11.28
C ARG A 285 21.41 16.40 -12.07
N GLU A 286 22.30 17.27 -12.53
CA GLU A 286 22.00 18.36 -13.45
C GLU A 286 21.71 17.79 -14.84
N HIS A 287 22.46 16.76 -15.29
CA HIS A 287 22.23 16.06 -16.56
C HIS A 287 20.81 15.52 -16.75
N ARG A 288 20.17 14.93 -15.73
CA ARG A 288 18.77 14.43 -15.82
C ARG A 288 17.72 15.53 -15.90
N LEU A 289 17.98 16.67 -15.25
CA LEU A 289 17.10 17.83 -15.36
C LEU A 289 17.28 18.51 -16.71
N ASP A 290 18.52 18.62 -17.16
CA ASP A 290 18.88 19.17 -18.47
C ASP A 290 18.27 18.32 -19.59
N GLU A 291 18.36 16.98 -19.51
CA GLU A 291 17.70 16.05 -20.44
C GLU A 291 16.16 16.21 -20.43
N ALA A 292 15.53 16.38 -19.27
CA ALA A 292 14.09 16.62 -19.18
C ALA A 292 13.67 18.00 -19.71
N LEU A 293 14.52 19.02 -19.55
CA LEU A 293 14.31 20.35 -20.09
C LEU A 293 14.54 20.39 -21.60
N ASP A 294 15.51 19.64 -22.10
CA ASP A 294 15.81 19.53 -23.53
C ASP A 294 14.73 18.72 -24.26
N ASP A 295 14.19 17.66 -23.65
CA ASP A 295 12.99 16.97 -24.13
C ASP A 295 11.77 17.90 -24.17
N LEU A 296 11.57 18.73 -23.13
CA LEU A 296 10.49 19.70 -23.11
C LEU A 296 10.64 20.72 -24.25
N ARG A 297 11.85 21.25 -24.46
CA ARG A 297 12.14 22.18 -25.56
C ARG A 297 11.94 21.51 -26.92
N ALA A 298 12.36 20.26 -27.06
CA ALA A 298 12.17 19.47 -28.27
C ALA A 298 10.68 19.27 -28.59
N VAL A 299 9.86 18.94 -27.58
CA VAL A 299 8.40 18.78 -27.72
C VAL A 299 7.71 20.13 -28.01
N GLU A 300 8.14 21.20 -27.35
CA GLU A 300 7.61 22.55 -27.59
C GLU A 300 7.96 23.07 -28.99
N HIS A 301 9.12 22.71 -29.55
CA HIS A 301 9.53 23.07 -30.91
C HIS A 301 8.91 22.18 -31.99
N ALA A 302 8.85 20.86 -31.77
CA ALA A 302 8.35 19.92 -32.77
C ALA A 302 6.82 19.91 -32.87
N SER A 303 6.11 20.24 -31.79
CA SER A 303 4.64 20.17 -31.75
C SER A 303 4.02 21.25 -30.83
N PRO A 304 4.19 22.54 -31.15
CA PRO A 304 3.75 23.66 -30.29
C PRO A 304 2.24 23.72 -30.07
N HIS A 305 1.44 23.09 -30.94
CA HIS A 305 -0.03 23.06 -30.85
C HIS A 305 -0.57 21.80 -30.13
N ASP A 306 0.26 20.78 -29.86
CA ASP A 306 -0.13 19.60 -29.06
C ASP A 306 -0.02 19.95 -27.56
N ARG A 307 -1.05 20.66 -27.08
CA ARG A 307 -1.19 21.05 -25.68
C ARG A 307 -1.06 19.86 -24.71
N PRO A 308 -1.62 18.67 -25.00
CA PRO A 308 -1.36 17.47 -24.22
C PRO A 308 0.11 17.06 -24.14
N ALA A 309 0.86 17.05 -25.25
CA ALA A 309 2.28 16.69 -25.27
C ALA A 309 3.15 17.67 -24.48
N VAL A 310 2.93 18.97 -24.68
CA VAL A 310 3.64 20.03 -23.94
C VAL A 310 3.32 19.94 -22.44
N ALA A 311 2.06 19.70 -22.07
CA ALA A 311 1.69 19.52 -20.67
C ALA A 311 2.32 18.26 -20.05
N ARG A 312 2.49 17.17 -20.81
CA ARG A 312 3.20 15.96 -20.37
C ARG A 312 4.69 16.25 -20.11
N ALA A 313 5.36 16.88 -21.06
CA ALA A 313 6.78 17.23 -20.92
C ALA A 313 7.03 18.19 -19.73
N ARG A 314 6.16 19.19 -19.53
CA ARG A 314 6.23 20.10 -18.36
C ARG A 314 6.04 19.37 -17.04
N ARG A 315 5.14 18.38 -16.99
CA ARG A 315 4.97 17.52 -15.80
C ARG A 315 6.19 16.63 -15.57
N ARG A 316 6.86 16.12 -16.61
CA ARG A 316 8.14 15.38 -16.48
C ARG A 316 9.22 16.26 -15.83
N VAL A 317 9.41 17.48 -16.31
CA VAL A 317 10.33 18.46 -15.70
C VAL A 317 9.97 18.75 -14.24
N GLY A 318 8.69 18.99 -13.94
CA GLY A 318 8.22 19.20 -12.56
C GLY A 318 8.46 17.99 -11.64
N ARG A 319 8.38 16.78 -12.17
CA ARG A 319 8.62 15.53 -11.42
C ARG A 319 10.10 15.25 -11.20
N VAL A 320 10.96 15.44 -12.21
CA VAL A 320 12.43 15.36 -12.05
C VAL A 320 12.90 16.40 -11.03
N ASN A 321 12.38 17.63 -11.09
CA ASN A 321 12.63 18.65 -10.07
C ASN A 321 12.14 18.23 -8.67
N SER A 322 10.98 17.61 -8.57
CA SER A 322 10.45 17.14 -7.28
C SER A 322 11.24 15.96 -6.72
N ALA A 323 11.71 15.04 -7.56
CA ALA A 323 12.56 13.92 -7.17
C ALA A 323 13.95 14.40 -6.71
N ILE A 324 14.56 15.30 -7.49
CA ILE A 324 15.81 15.99 -7.12
C ILE A 324 15.61 16.75 -5.81
N ALA A 325 14.50 17.48 -5.64
CA ALA A 325 14.22 18.22 -4.41
C ALA A 325 14.02 17.29 -3.22
N GLN A 326 13.31 16.16 -3.36
CA GLN A 326 13.11 15.17 -2.30
C GLN A 326 14.42 14.47 -1.92
N GLN A 327 15.29 14.18 -2.88
CA GLN A 327 16.58 13.53 -2.64
C GLN A 327 17.62 14.53 -2.11
N GLN A 328 17.61 15.79 -2.55
CA GLN A 328 18.36 16.89 -1.95
C GLN A 328 17.89 17.15 -0.52
N LEU A 329 16.58 17.04 -0.24
CA LEU A 329 16.03 17.10 1.11
C LEU A 329 16.60 15.98 1.98
N ARG A 330 16.70 14.75 1.45
CA ARG A 330 17.30 13.61 2.16
C ARG A 330 18.78 13.86 2.43
N HIS A 331 19.56 14.23 1.42
CA HIS A 331 20.98 14.55 1.60
C HIS A 331 21.22 15.76 2.53
N LYS A 332 20.38 16.80 2.48
CA LYS A 332 20.41 17.91 3.46
C LYS A 332 19.99 17.46 4.84
N PHE A 333 19.02 16.55 4.95
CA PHE A 333 18.58 16.00 6.23
C PHE A 333 19.69 15.17 6.87
N ASP A 334 20.41 14.36 6.09
CA ASP A 334 21.52 13.54 6.57
C ASP A 334 22.77 14.37 6.92
N LYS A 335 22.96 15.54 6.28
CA LYS A 335 24.11 16.44 6.51
C LYS A 335 23.86 17.53 7.55
N ASP A 336 22.65 18.07 7.62
CA ASP A 336 22.21 19.11 8.55
C ASP A 336 20.67 19.10 8.69
N GLU A 337 20.18 18.14 9.49
CA GLU A 337 18.76 17.88 9.76
C GLU A 337 17.99 19.17 10.10
N LYS A 338 18.60 20.08 10.86
CA LYS A 338 17.94 21.28 11.39
C LYS A 338 17.62 22.27 10.27
N ALA A 339 18.60 22.60 9.43
CA ALA A 339 18.42 23.53 8.32
C ALA A 339 17.44 23.01 7.25
N CYS A 340 17.36 21.69 7.07
CA CYS A 340 16.43 21.04 6.14
C CYS A 340 14.97 21.17 6.60
N VAL A 341 14.72 20.85 7.87
CA VAL A 341 13.37 20.89 8.46
C VAL A 341 12.81 22.31 8.49
N ASP A 342 13.65 23.31 8.79
CA ASP A 342 13.24 24.71 8.83
C ASP A 342 12.80 25.23 7.44
N GLY A 343 13.45 24.79 6.36
CA GLY A 343 13.07 25.14 4.99
C GLY A 343 11.73 24.54 4.54
N ILE A 344 11.43 23.30 4.94
CA ILE A 344 10.17 22.60 4.61
C ILE A 344 8.97 23.28 5.30
N LEU A 345 9.15 23.66 6.56
CA LEU A 345 8.11 24.30 7.36
C LEU A 345 7.78 25.71 6.87
N ALA A 346 8.75 26.44 6.31
CA ALA A 346 8.53 27.74 5.68
C ALA A 346 7.66 27.63 4.41
N ALA A 347 7.90 26.64 3.56
CA ALA A 347 7.14 26.41 2.32
C ALA A 347 5.69 25.92 2.57
N ALA A 348 5.49 25.09 3.60
CA ALA A 348 4.18 24.56 3.96
C ALA A 348 3.23 25.62 4.56
N ARG A 349 3.78 26.68 5.17
CA ARG A 349 3.01 27.81 5.72
C ARG A 349 2.49 28.75 4.63
N ALA A 350 3.13 28.79 3.47
CA ALA A 350 2.73 29.65 2.35
C ALA A 350 1.50 29.13 1.57
N SER A 351 1.07 27.88 1.79
CA SER A 351 0.25 27.15 0.81
C SER A 351 -1.17 26.71 1.25
N ARG A 352 -1.69 27.06 2.45
CA ARG A 352 -3.05 26.63 2.85
C ARG A 352 -3.89 27.66 3.61
N GLY A 353 -4.97 28.12 2.95
CA GLY A 353 -6.19 28.72 3.51
C GLY A 353 -7.29 27.68 3.81
N LEU A 354 -8.34 28.10 4.53
CA LEU A 354 -9.23 27.35 5.43
C LEU A 354 -10.39 26.50 4.82
N ALA A 355 -10.88 25.57 5.67
CA ALA A 355 -12.28 25.18 6.00
C ALA A 355 -12.88 23.84 5.47
N THR A 356 -13.68 23.22 6.36
CA THR A 356 -14.46 21.96 6.28
C THR A 356 -15.94 22.26 6.59
N PRO A 357 -16.92 21.37 6.32
CA PRO A 357 -17.55 20.70 7.47
C PRO A 357 -18.10 19.25 7.26
N SER A 358 -18.08 18.50 8.37
CA SER A 358 -19.15 17.70 9.03
C SER A 358 -19.89 16.54 8.32
N ALA A 359 -20.04 15.47 9.11
CA ALA A 359 -20.80 14.24 8.87
C ALA A 359 -21.75 13.95 10.04
N SER A 360 -22.72 13.05 9.83
CA SER A 360 -23.43 12.25 10.86
C SER A 360 -24.15 11.09 10.13
N ALA A 361 -24.50 9.94 10.68
CA ALA A 361 -24.17 9.21 11.92
C ALA A 361 -24.69 7.75 11.73
N SER A 362 -24.17 6.81 12.52
CA SER A 362 -24.56 5.39 12.58
C SER A 362 -25.28 5.05 13.89
N ARG A 363 -25.98 3.91 13.94
CA ARG A 363 -26.40 3.21 15.16
C ARG A 363 -25.90 1.76 15.17
N GLN A 364 -25.60 1.25 16.37
CA GLN A 364 -24.98 -0.03 16.74
C GLN A 364 -25.94 -1.24 16.72
N PRO A 365 -25.41 -2.48 16.88
CA PRO A 365 -25.84 -3.36 18.00
C PRO A 365 -24.65 -4.22 18.57
N PRO A 366 -24.80 -5.34 19.34
CA PRO A 366 -24.14 -5.54 20.65
C PRO A 366 -23.29 -6.88 20.69
N PRO A 367 -23.01 -7.58 21.82
CA PRO A 367 -21.67 -8.09 22.16
C PRO A 367 -21.40 -9.59 21.82
N VAL A 368 -20.12 -9.99 21.78
CA VAL A 368 -19.63 -11.34 21.38
C VAL A 368 -18.74 -11.96 22.47
N PRO A 369 -18.74 -13.30 22.69
CA PRO A 369 -17.88 -13.99 23.67
C PRO A 369 -16.51 -14.43 23.11
N SER A 370 -15.60 -14.76 24.03
CA SER A 370 -14.15 -15.02 23.84
C SER A 370 -13.82 -16.37 23.17
N THR A 371 -12.82 -16.42 22.26
CA THR A 371 -12.02 -17.63 21.95
C THR A 371 -10.59 -17.28 21.48
N ALA A 372 -9.71 -18.30 21.55
CA ALA A 372 -8.25 -18.32 21.52
C ALA A 372 -7.51 -17.62 20.34
N ALA A 373 -6.23 -17.34 20.56
CA ALA A 373 -5.31 -16.73 19.59
C ALA A 373 -5.15 -17.59 18.31
N ASP A 374 -5.69 -17.09 17.20
CA ASP A 374 -5.57 -17.67 15.87
C ASP A 374 -4.16 -17.43 15.30
N ASP A 375 -3.41 -18.50 15.04
CA ASP A 375 -2.07 -18.44 14.41
C ASP A 375 -2.13 -18.18 12.89
N GLY A 376 -3.34 -18.06 12.34
CA GLY A 376 -3.60 -17.79 10.93
C GLY A 376 -3.43 -19.02 10.02
N SER A 377 -3.37 -20.22 10.61
CA SER A 377 -3.44 -21.50 9.88
C SER A 377 -4.90 -21.92 9.64
N CYS A 378 -5.17 -22.43 8.43
CA CYS A 378 -6.46 -23.04 8.13
C CYS A 378 -6.38 -24.53 8.52
N PRO A 379 -7.30 -25.04 9.35
CA PRO A 379 -7.27 -26.45 9.77
C PRO A 379 -7.81 -27.41 8.71
N ILE A 380 -8.24 -26.89 7.55
CA ILE A 380 -8.84 -27.67 6.47
C ILE A 380 -7.71 -28.27 5.60
N PRO A 381 -7.74 -29.58 5.31
CA PRO A 381 -6.80 -30.23 4.40
C PRO A 381 -6.78 -29.63 2.98
N SER A 382 -5.64 -29.75 2.32
CA SER A 382 -5.39 -29.18 0.99
C SER A 382 -6.26 -29.79 -0.10
N ASP A 383 -6.57 -31.09 -0.03
CA ASP A 383 -7.43 -31.81 -0.96
C ASP A 383 -8.90 -31.39 -0.84
N GLU A 384 -9.41 -31.22 0.39
CA GLU A 384 -10.75 -30.68 0.64
C GLU A 384 -10.88 -29.25 0.13
N LEU A 385 -9.90 -28.38 0.42
CA LEU A 385 -9.89 -27.02 -0.11
C LEU A 385 -9.79 -27.00 -1.63
N HIS A 386 -8.96 -27.86 -2.22
CA HIS A 386 -8.85 -27.99 -3.66
C HIS A 386 -10.19 -28.41 -4.29
N ALA A 387 -10.86 -29.42 -3.74
CA ALA A 387 -12.17 -29.86 -4.21
C ALA A 387 -13.22 -28.75 -4.09
N PHE A 388 -13.29 -28.07 -2.95
CA PHE A 388 -14.21 -26.96 -2.71
C PHE A 388 -14.00 -25.82 -3.71
N PHE A 389 -12.78 -25.30 -3.81
CA PHE A 389 -12.48 -24.17 -4.69
C PHE A 389 -12.57 -24.54 -6.17
N THR A 390 -12.24 -25.78 -6.54
CA THR A 390 -12.51 -26.28 -7.90
C THR A 390 -14.01 -26.23 -8.19
N ALA A 391 -14.85 -26.73 -7.27
CA ALA A 391 -16.29 -26.73 -7.44
C ALA A 391 -16.91 -25.33 -7.54
N VAL A 392 -16.35 -24.31 -6.88
CA VAL A 392 -16.90 -22.94 -6.93
C VAL A 392 -16.26 -22.04 -8.00
N ASN A 393 -15.05 -22.34 -8.49
CA ASN A 393 -14.32 -21.48 -9.44
C ASN A 393 -14.08 -22.09 -10.82
N THR A 394 -14.32 -23.39 -11.01
CA THR A 394 -14.08 -24.10 -12.28
C THR A 394 -15.34 -24.37 -13.12
N PRO A 395 -16.58 -24.45 -12.61
CA PRO A 395 -17.73 -24.65 -13.49
C PRO A 395 -17.80 -23.55 -14.55
N ALA A 396 -17.80 -23.94 -15.82
CA ALA A 396 -18.09 -23.04 -16.91
C ALA A 396 -19.60 -22.81 -16.92
N GLY A 397 -20.07 -21.80 -16.19
CA GLY A 397 -21.43 -21.32 -16.39
C GLY A 397 -21.56 -20.81 -17.83
N THR A 398 -22.50 -21.34 -18.60
CA THR A 398 -22.82 -20.80 -19.92
C THR A 398 -23.61 -19.52 -19.73
N PHE A 399 -22.94 -18.38 -19.80
CA PHE A 399 -23.61 -17.09 -19.94
C PHE A 399 -24.06 -16.95 -21.39
N GLU A 400 -25.36 -16.76 -21.61
CA GLU A 400 -25.93 -16.54 -22.94
C GLU A 400 -26.25 -15.04 -23.13
N PRO A 401 -25.41 -14.26 -23.82
CA PRO A 401 -25.56 -12.81 -23.92
C PRO A 401 -26.89 -12.37 -24.54
N MET A 402 -27.48 -13.22 -25.39
CA MET A 402 -28.71 -12.95 -26.14
C MET A 402 -29.95 -13.62 -25.55
N ALA A 403 -29.85 -14.28 -24.39
CA ALA A 403 -31.00 -14.91 -23.75
C ALA A 403 -32.18 -13.92 -23.60
N PRO A 404 -33.44 -14.36 -23.76
CA PRO A 404 -34.61 -13.49 -23.64
C PRO A 404 -34.71 -12.76 -22.30
N VAL A 405 -34.33 -13.44 -21.21
CA VAL A 405 -34.27 -12.84 -19.86
C VAL A 405 -33.34 -11.64 -19.79
N GLY A 406 -32.33 -11.57 -20.67
CA GLY A 406 -31.36 -10.49 -20.74
C GLY A 406 -31.85 -9.20 -21.40
N VAL A 407 -32.99 -9.23 -22.10
CA VAL A 407 -33.50 -8.06 -22.88
C VAL A 407 -33.59 -6.78 -22.03
N PRO A 408 -34.17 -6.77 -20.82
CA PRO A 408 -34.27 -5.55 -20.02
C PRO A 408 -32.91 -4.92 -19.71
N PHE A 409 -31.89 -5.74 -19.43
CA PHE A 409 -30.54 -5.28 -19.10
C PHE A 409 -29.82 -4.74 -20.34
N ARG A 410 -29.91 -5.47 -21.46
CA ARG A 410 -29.34 -5.03 -22.75
C ARG A 410 -29.95 -3.71 -23.19
N SER A 411 -31.27 -3.60 -23.14
CA SER A 411 -31.99 -2.37 -23.47
C SER A 411 -31.60 -1.24 -22.54
N ALA A 412 -31.45 -1.47 -21.23
CA ALA A 412 -31.08 -0.42 -20.28
C ALA A 412 -29.71 0.21 -20.60
N VAL A 413 -28.72 -0.60 -21.00
CA VAL A 413 -27.38 -0.12 -21.35
C VAL A 413 -27.34 0.50 -22.76
N ALA A 414 -28.15 0.00 -23.70
CA ALA A 414 -28.22 0.54 -25.07
C ALA A 414 -28.70 2.01 -25.13
N HIS A 415 -29.33 2.53 -24.06
CA HIS A 415 -29.73 3.93 -23.96
C HIS A 415 -28.59 4.87 -23.55
N LEU A 416 -27.41 4.34 -23.18
CA LEU A 416 -26.28 5.19 -22.86
C LEU A 416 -25.83 5.94 -24.13
N PRO A 417 -25.43 7.22 -24.02
CA PRO A 417 -24.93 7.97 -25.16
C PRO A 417 -23.66 7.33 -25.73
N ALA A 418 -23.26 7.69 -26.95
CA ALA A 418 -21.99 7.25 -27.52
C ALA A 418 -20.80 7.73 -26.66
N ALA A 419 -19.75 6.91 -26.56
CA ALA A 419 -18.54 7.28 -25.82
C ALA A 419 -17.64 8.14 -26.70
N THR A 420 -17.53 9.43 -26.40
CA THR A 420 -16.76 10.39 -27.19
C THR A 420 -15.61 11.02 -26.43
N SER A 421 -15.57 10.86 -25.10
CA SER A 421 -14.57 11.49 -24.23
C SER A 421 -13.37 10.58 -24.00
N GLN A 422 -12.16 11.11 -24.17
CA GLN A 422 -10.88 10.47 -23.84
C GLN A 422 -10.69 9.04 -24.43
N PRO A 423 -10.97 8.80 -25.73
CA PRO A 423 -10.83 7.46 -26.34
C PRO A 423 -9.42 6.88 -26.24
N GLU A 424 -8.38 7.73 -26.21
CA GLU A 424 -6.97 7.37 -26.06
C GLU A 424 -6.68 6.62 -24.76
N LEU A 425 -7.48 6.86 -23.71
CA LEU A 425 -7.30 6.18 -22.42
C LEU A 425 -7.46 4.67 -22.52
N LEU A 426 -8.21 4.15 -23.48
CA LEU A 426 -8.44 2.70 -23.65
C LEU A 426 -7.99 2.18 -25.02
N SER A 427 -7.51 3.04 -25.91
CA SER A 427 -7.06 2.66 -27.26
C SER A 427 -5.54 2.54 -27.35
N ASP A 428 -4.81 3.32 -26.57
CA ASP A 428 -3.35 3.39 -26.67
C ASP A 428 -2.65 2.48 -25.65
N ALA A 429 -1.36 2.19 -25.86
CA ALA A 429 -0.57 1.48 -24.86
C ALA A 429 -0.39 2.33 -23.58
N PRO A 430 -0.23 1.70 -22.39
CA PRO A 430 0.08 2.43 -21.18
C PRO A 430 1.38 3.22 -21.31
N THR A 431 1.35 4.49 -20.90
CA THR A 431 2.52 5.37 -20.95
C THR A 431 3.42 5.18 -19.73
N THR A 432 4.67 5.66 -19.81
CA THR A 432 5.56 5.75 -18.64
C THR A 432 4.94 6.52 -17.48
N ASP A 433 4.20 7.61 -17.78
CA ASP A 433 3.47 8.40 -16.79
C ASP A 433 2.41 7.57 -16.06
N ASP A 434 1.65 6.74 -16.79
CA ASP A 434 0.66 5.85 -16.19
C ASP A 434 1.33 4.87 -15.21
N ILE A 435 2.51 4.37 -15.55
CA ILE A 435 3.26 3.41 -14.74
C ILE A 435 3.79 4.08 -13.48
N GLU A 436 4.45 5.23 -13.62
CA GLU A 436 4.97 6.01 -12.49
C GLU A 436 3.86 6.42 -11.52
N ASP A 437 2.74 6.93 -12.05
CA ASP A 437 1.59 7.33 -11.24
C ASP A 437 1.01 6.15 -10.45
N GLN A 438 0.96 4.96 -11.06
CA GLN A 438 0.51 3.77 -10.34
C GLN A 438 1.50 3.39 -9.24
N LEU A 439 2.79 3.39 -9.58
CA LEU A 439 3.84 3.01 -8.67
C LEU A 439 3.83 3.92 -7.45
N GLN A 440 3.71 5.23 -7.62
CA GLN A 440 3.66 6.18 -6.50
C GLN A 440 2.47 5.95 -5.58
N ARG A 441 1.29 5.62 -6.13
CA ARG A 441 0.08 5.30 -5.35
C ARG A 441 0.16 3.99 -4.59
N ALA A 442 0.93 3.02 -5.09
CA ALA A 442 1.04 1.70 -4.48
C ALA A 442 1.59 1.78 -3.04
N ARG A 443 1.03 1.02 -2.11
CA ARG A 443 1.55 0.99 -0.73
C ARG A 443 2.80 0.10 -0.67
N GLY A 444 3.95 0.68 -0.34
CA GLY A 444 5.24 -0.05 -0.27
C GLY A 444 5.22 -1.25 0.69
N SER A 445 4.43 -1.19 1.76
CA SER A 445 4.29 -2.27 2.74
C SER A 445 3.44 -3.46 2.26
N SER A 446 2.82 -3.40 1.08
CA SER A 446 1.99 -4.51 0.56
C SER A 446 2.81 -5.79 0.40
N SER A 447 2.18 -6.95 0.60
CA SER A 447 2.84 -8.25 0.45
C SER A 447 3.23 -8.54 -1.02
N PRO A 448 4.42 -9.12 -1.26
CA PRO A 448 4.83 -9.57 -2.59
C PRO A 448 4.11 -10.88 -2.97
N GLY A 449 4.22 -11.24 -4.25
CA GLY A 449 3.78 -12.55 -4.77
C GLY A 449 4.81 -13.65 -4.49
N LEU A 450 4.86 -14.65 -5.38
CA LEU A 450 5.80 -15.77 -5.32
C LEU A 450 7.27 -15.33 -5.54
N ASP A 451 7.48 -14.26 -6.28
CA ASP A 451 8.79 -13.70 -6.61
C ASP A 451 9.52 -13.03 -5.43
N GLY A 452 8.81 -12.72 -4.34
CA GLY A 452 9.39 -12.08 -3.15
C GLY A 452 9.70 -10.58 -3.29
N VAL A 453 9.51 -9.96 -4.46
CA VAL A 453 9.75 -8.55 -4.73
C VAL A 453 8.49 -7.72 -4.46
N GLY A 454 8.60 -6.79 -3.51
CA GLY A 454 7.51 -5.89 -3.14
C GLY A 454 7.57 -4.54 -3.86
N TYR A 455 6.49 -3.76 -3.74
CA TYR A 455 6.44 -2.37 -4.25
C TYR A 455 7.51 -1.47 -3.65
N ASP A 456 8.01 -1.77 -2.45
CA ASP A 456 9.14 -1.08 -1.84
C ASP A 456 10.40 -1.13 -2.71
N ILE A 457 10.68 -2.28 -3.34
CA ILE A 457 11.83 -2.42 -4.25
C ILE A 457 11.59 -1.65 -5.55
N TYR A 458 10.43 -1.83 -6.18
CA TYR A 458 10.06 -1.06 -7.38
C TYR A 458 10.11 0.45 -7.15
N LYS A 459 9.73 0.91 -5.95
CA LYS A 459 9.81 2.32 -5.56
C LYS A 459 11.23 2.81 -5.31
N ALA A 460 12.08 1.97 -4.70
CA ALA A 460 13.47 2.33 -4.42
C ALA A 460 14.23 2.58 -5.73
N PHE A 461 13.98 1.77 -6.75
CA PHE A 461 14.65 1.85 -8.05
C PHE A 461 13.70 2.28 -9.18
N ALA A 462 12.76 3.17 -8.89
CA ALA A 462 11.70 3.56 -9.82
C ALA A 462 12.25 4.11 -11.15
N ALA A 463 13.26 4.98 -11.09
CA ALA A 463 13.85 5.59 -12.28
C ALA A 463 14.57 4.54 -13.15
N GLN A 464 15.29 3.62 -12.52
CA GLN A 464 16.04 2.57 -13.20
C GLN A 464 15.12 1.52 -13.82
N LEU A 465 14.03 1.15 -13.14
CA LEU A 465 13.12 0.09 -13.58
C LEU A 465 12.06 0.58 -14.58
N LEU A 466 11.80 1.89 -14.67
CA LEU A 466 10.74 2.42 -15.52
C LEU A 466 10.85 2.02 -17.00
N PRO A 467 12.03 2.06 -17.66
CA PRO A 467 12.16 1.62 -19.05
C PRO A 467 11.75 0.16 -19.25
N ALA A 468 12.19 -0.73 -18.35
CA ALA A 468 11.85 -2.16 -18.41
C ALA A 468 10.36 -2.42 -18.14
N LEU A 469 9.77 -1.72 -17.17
CA LEU A 469 8.34 -1.80 -16.89
C LEU A 469 7.51 -1.31 -18.09
N HIS A 470 7.93 -0.23 -18.74
CA HIS A 470 7.27 0.30 -19.92
C HIS A 470 7.36 -0.67 -21.10
N ALA A 471 8.54 -1.21 -21.41
CA ALA A 471 8.72 -2.22 -22.45
C ALA A 471 7.84 -3.45 -22.18
N ALA A 472 7.83 -3.97 -20.95
CA ALA A 472 6.98 -5.08 -20.54
C ALA A 472 5.48 -4.78 -20.74
N PHE A 473 4.99 -3.63 -20.27
CA PHE A 473 3.56 -3.31 -20.32
C PHE A 473 3.09 -2.96 -21.73
N ALA A 474 3.95 -2.33 -22.54
CA ALA A 474 3.70 -2.11 -23.96
C ALA A 474 3.64 -3.43 -24.73
N CYS A 475 4.54 -4.38 -24.41
CA CYS A 475 4.51 -5.72 -24.98
C CYS A 475 3.22 -6.47 -24.61
N CYS A 476 2.84 -6.48 -23.33
CA CYS A 476 1.57 -7.05 -22.87
C CYS A 476 0.36 -6.40 -23.56
N TRP A 477 0.37 -5.07 -23.70
CA TRP A 477 -0.66 -4.34 -24.41
C TRP A 477 -0.73 -4.73 -25.88
N ARG A 478 0.39 -4.84 -26.59
CA ARG A 478 0.45 -5.20 -28.02
C ARG A 478 -0.17 -6.58 -28.24
N HIS A 479 0.30 -7.58 -27.51
CA HIS A 479 -0.10 -8.98 -27.66
C HIS A 479 -1.42 -9.35 -26.97
N LYS A 480 -1.98 -8.47 -26.12
CA LYS A 480 -3.17 -8.75 -25.31
C LYS A 480 -2.99 -9.95 -24.36
N GLN A 481 -1.74 -10.22 -23.99
CA GLN A 481 -1.34 -11.32 -23.13
C GLN A 481 -0.52 -10.77 -21.97
N VAL A 482 -0.49 -11.51 -20.86
CA VAL A 482 0.43 -11.27 -19.75
C VAL A 482 1.14 -12.58 -19.41
N PRO A 483 2.33 -12.52 -18.79
CA PRO A 483 3.04 -13.74 -18.42
C PRO A 483 2.18 -14.70 -17.59
N GLN A 484 2.29 -15.99 -17.87
CA GLN A 484 1.58 -17.02 -17.12
C GLN A 484 1.91 -16.96 -15.62
N SER A 485 3.16 -16.61 -15.27
CA SER A 485 3.61 -16.39 -13.89
C SER A 485 2.84 -15.29 -13.14
N TRP A 486 2.30 -14.31 -13.84
CA TRP A 486 1.48 -13.23 -13.26
C TRP A 486 0.05 -13.68 -12.98
N LYS A 487 -0.42 -14.69 -13.73
CA LYS A 487 -1.77 -15.25 -13.64
C LYS A 487 -1.89 -16.34 -12.56
N VAL A 488 -0.80 -16.61 -11.82
CA VAL A 488 -0.80 -17.45 -10.62
C VAL A 488 -1.06 -16.61 -9.38
N GLY A 489 -2.20 -16.89 -8.75
CA GLY A 489 -2.52 -16.38 -7.43
C GLY A 489 -2.07 -17.30 -6.30
N VAL A 490 -1.58 -16.74 -5.20
CA VAL A 490 -1.48 -17.48 -3.93
C VAL A 490 -2.59 -17.00 -3.01
N VAL A 491 -3.64 -17.80 -2.85
CA VAL A 491 -4.73 -17.52 -1.94
C VAL A 491 -4.28 -17.80 -0.51
N ARG A 492 -4.50 -16.81 0.35
CA ARG A 492 -4.44 -16.96 1.80
C ARG A 492 -5.85 -16.86 2.37
N LEU A 493 -6.27 -17.89 3.09
CA LEU A 493 -7.55 -17.92 3.77
C LEU A 493 -7.47 -17.12 5.07
N LEU A 494 -8.40 -16.18 5.23
CA LEU A 494 -8.60 -15.42 6.46
C LEU A 494 -9.94 -15.83 7.08
N PHE A 495 -9.92 -16.28 8.33
CA PHE A 495 -11.14 -16.72 9.00
C PHE A 495 -12.14 -15.56 9.13
N LYS A 496 -13.42 -15.82 8.78
CA LYS A 496 -14.48 -14.80 8.80
C LYS A 496 -15.39 -14.95 10.01
N LYS A 497 -16.04 -16.11 10.18
CA LYS A 497 -17.00 -16.46 11.26
C LYS A 497 -17.46 -17.91 11.11
N GLY A 498 -18.10 -18.50 12.12
CA GLY A 498 -18.70 -19.83 12.02
C GLY A 498 -17.71 -20.96 12.31
N GLU A 499 -18.00 -22.16 11.80
CA GLU A 499 -17.11 -23.32 11.98
C GLU A 499 -15.83 -23.17 11.14
N ARG A 500 -14.67 -23.41 11.77
CA ARG A 500 -13.35 -23.27 11.13
C ARG A 500 -13.04 -24.38 10.11
N THR A 501 -13.76 -25.50 10.18
CA THR A 501 -13.63 -26.63 9.24
C THR A 501 -14.46 -26.44 7.98
N GLU A 502 -15.30 -25.41 7.91
CA GLU A 502 -16.14 -25.12 6.74
C GLU A 502 -15.45 -24.10 5.83
N PRO A 503 -15.07 -24.45 4.58
CA PRO A 503 -14.40 -23.53 3.66
C PRO A 503 -15.17 -22.21 3.40
N ALA A 504 -16.50 -22.24 3.36
CA ALA A 504 -17.33 -21.05 3.11
C ALA A 504 -17.21 -19.97 4.22
N ASN A 505 -16.69 -20.36 5.39
CA ASN A 505 -16.45 -19.48 6.53
C ASN A 505 -15.09 -18.76 6.47
N TRP A 506 -14.33 -18.96 5.39
CA TRP A 506 -13.06 -18.31 5.14
C TRP A 506 -13.15 -17.31 3.98
N ARG A 507 -12.37 -16.23 4.07
CA ARG A 507 -12.20 -15.26 2.98
C ARG A 507 -10.94 -15.59 2.19
N PRO A 508 -11.04 -15.92 0.90
CA PRO A 508 -9.87 -16.14 0.06
C PRO A 508 -9.28 -14.80 -0.40
N ILE A 509 -8.09 -14.44 0.10
CA ILE A 509 -7.34 -13.27 -0.39
C ILE A 509 -6.23 -13.74 -1.32
N CYS A 510 -6.32 -13.34 -2.59
CA CYS A 510 -5.35 -13.70 -3.61
C CYS A 510 -4.14 -12.75 -3.60
N LEU A 511 -2.95 -13.29 -3.33
CA LEU A 511 -1.68 -12.59 -3.43
C LEU A 511 -1.10 -12.80 -4.82
N GLN A 512 -0.92 -11.70 -5.55
CA GLN A 512 -0.29 -11.68 -6.88
C GLN A 512 1.00 -10.86 -6.86
N GLN A 513 1.84 -11.10 -7.87
CA GLN A 513 3.12 -10.41 -8.06
C GLN A 513 2.94 -8.89 -8.08
N ALA A 514 3.94 -8.15 -7.57
CA ALA A 514 3.85 -6.69 -7.54
C ALA A 514 3.78 -6.08 -8.94
N ILE A 515 4.53 -6.62 -9.91
CA ILE A 515 4.50 -6.19 -11.31
C ILE A 515 3.14 -6.43 -11.98
N TYR A 516 2.49 -7.58 -11.73
CA TYR A 516 1.11 -7.82 -12.16
C TYR A 516 0.17 -6.74 -11.61
N LYS A 517 0.26 -6.47 -10.30
CA LYS A 517 -0.62 -5.49 -9.65
C LYS A 517 -0.32 -4.05 -10.11
N LEU A 518 0.91 -3.74 -10.53
CA LEU A 518 1.22 -2.49 -11.23
C LEU A 518 0.45 -2.43 -12.55
N TYR A 519 0.57 -3.43 -13.42
CA TYR A 519 -0.11 -3.45 -14.72
C TYR A 519 -1.63 -3.42 -14.59
N ALA A 520 -2.21 -4.33 -13.79
CA ALA A 520 -3.65 -4.37 -13.51
C ALA A 520 -4.15 -3.05 -12.89
N GLY A 521 -3.35 -2.42 -12.03
CA GLY A 521 -3.67 -1.12 -11.46
C GLY A 521 -3.65 0.01 -12.49
N VAL A 522 -2.72 0.00 -13.45
CA VAL A 522 -2.71 0.92 -14.59
C VAL A 522 -3.98 0.78 -15.41
N LEU A 523 -4.34 -0.45 -15.80
CA LEU A 523 -5.59 -0.71 -16.53
C LEU A 523 -6.82 -0.25 -15.74
N ALA A 524 -6.87 -0.54 -14.44
CA ALA A 524 -7.98 -0.13 -13.57
C ALA A 524 -8.17 1.39 -13.57
N ARG A 525 -7.09 2.18 -13.41
CA ARG A 525 -7.21 3.64 -13.41
C ARG A 525 -7.61 4.20 -14.76
N ARG A 526 -7.07 3.65 -15.85
CA ARG A 526 -7.44 4.04 -17.22
C ARG A 526 -8.93 3.77 -17.47
N LEU A 527 -9.41 2.59 -17.10
CA LEU A 527 -10.82 2.21 -17.17
C LEU A 527 -11.70 3.15 -16.35
N THR A 528 -11.41 3.35 -15.07
CA THR A 528 -12.25 4.19 -14.20
C THR A 528 -12.33 5.63 -14.70
N ARG A 529 -11.20 6.22 -15.11
CA ARG A 529 -11.19 7.57 -15.69
C ARG A 529 -12.04 7.67 -16.96
N TRP A 530 -11.96 6.65 -17.82
CA TRP A 530 -12.76 6.61 -19.03
C TRP A 530 -14.25 6.43 -18.74
N LEU A 531 -14.61 5.55 -17.78
CA LEU A 531 -15.99 5.34 -17.34
C LEU A 531 -16.58 6.62 -16.74
N ASP A 532 -15.83 7.33 -15.89
CA ASP A 532 -16.24 8.62 -15.32
C ASP A 532 -16.42 9.69 -16.42
N ALA A 533 -15.46 9.82 -17.35
CA ALA A 533 -15.50 10.81 -18.43
C ALA A 533 -16.65 10.59 -19.44
N ASN A 534 -17.18 9.38 -19.51
CA ASN A 534 -18.26 9.00 -20.41
C ASN A 534 -19.57 8.66 -19.68
N GLY A 535 -19.68 8.95 -18.37
CA GLY A 535 -20.91 8.73 -17.60
C GLY A 535 -21.40 7.28 -17.57
N ARG A 536 -20.47 6.31 -17.53
CA ARG A 536 -20.77 4.87 -17.62
C ARG A 536 -21.06 4.20 -16.29
N HIS A 537 -20.70 4.84 -15.18
CA HIS A 537 -21.07 4.33 -13.87
C HIS A 537 -22.57 4.49 -13.63
N ALA A 538 -23.22 3.43 -13.15
CA ALA A 538 -24.54 3.56 -12.58
C ALA A 538 -24.48 4.48 -11.34
N ASP A 539 -25.25 5.57 -11.32
CA ASP A 539 -25.24 6.55 -10.22
C ASP A 539 -25.55 5.95 -8.85
N THR A 540 -26.30 4.85 -8.83
CA THR A 540 -26.71 4.10 -7.65
C THR A 540 -25.60 3.19 -7.12
N GLN A 541 -24.54 2.92 -7.90
CA GLN A 541 -23.37 2.18 -7.47
C GLN A 541 -22.30 3.13 -6.94
N LYS A 542 -21.91 2.93 -5.68
CA LYS A 542 -20.90 3.76 -5.01
C LYS A 542 -19.70 2.98 -4.46
N GLY A 543 -19.74 1.65 -4.52
CA GLY A 543 -18.62 0.79 -4.18
C GLY A 543 -17.44 1.03 -5.13
N PHE A 544 -16.22 1.02 -4.58
CA PHE A 544 -14.96 1.21 -5.33
C PHE A 544 -14.83 2.53 -6.11
N ARG A 545 -15.69 3.51 -5.84
CA ARG A 545 -15.61 4.86 -6.43
C ARG A 545 -14.96 5.84 -5.47
N ALA A 546 -14.34 6.89 -6.01
CA ALA A 546 -13.67 7.93 -5.23
C ALA A 546 -14.67 8.93 -4.61
N MET A 547 -15.59 8.44 -3.78
CA MET A 547 -16.64 9.25 -3.14
C MET A 547 -17.11 8.66 -1.80
N ASN A 548 -17.82 9.46 -1.00
CA ASN A 548 -18.41 9.01 0.28
C ASN A 548 -19.74 8.26 0.06
N GLY A 549 -19.67 7.11 -0.62
CA GLY A 549 -20.84 6.31 -0.97
C GLY A 549 -21.63 5.81 0.26
N CYS A 550 -20.94 5.37 1.31
CA CYS A 550 -21.59 4.87 2.52
C CYS A 550 -22.40 5.96 3.22
N GLY A 551 -21.83 7.17 3.35
CA GLY A 551 -22.53 8.31 3.93
C GLY A 551 -23.77 8.70 3.13
N GLU A 552 -23.64 8.79 1.80
CA GLU A 552 -24.74 9.13 0.90
C GLU A 552 -25.88 8.10 0.97
N HIS A 553 -25.57 6.80 0.89
CA HIS A 553 -26.59 5.73 0.97
C HIS A 553 -27.29 5.68 2.33
N ASN A 554 -26.56 5.89 3.43
CA ASN A 554 -27.16 5.93 4.76
C ASN A 554 -28.07 7.15 4.93
N PHE A 555 -27.64 8.31 4.42
CA PHE A 555 -28.45 9.53 4.41
C PHE A 555 -29.73 9.35 3.60
N LEU A 556 -29.63 8.78 2.39
CA LEU A 556 -30.79 8.49 1.53
C LEU A 556 -31.78 7.54 2.22
N ALA A 557 -31.29 6.43 2.78
CA ALA A 557 -32.13 5.47 3.50
C ALA A 557 -32.83 6.11 4.72
N ALA A 558 -32.10 6.91 5.52
CA ALA A 558 -32.67 7.61 6.67
C ALA A 558 -33.74 8.64 6.23
N THR A 559 -33.48 9.37 5.14
CA THR A 559 -34.42 10.35 4.58
C THR A 559 -35.69 9.67 4.08
N LEU A 560 -35.58 8.52 3.41
CA LEU A 560 -36.75 7.75 2.96
C LEU A 560 -37.62 7.30 4.14
N VAL A 561 -37.01 6.77 5.20
CA VAL A 561 -37.73 6.32 6.40
C VAL A 561 -38.44 7.50 7.09
N ASP A 562 -37.76 8.63 7.22
CA ASP A 562 -38.34 9.83 7.83
C ASP A 562 -39.49 10.42 6.98
N GLN A 563 -39.32 10.50 5.66
CA GLN A 563 -40.40 10.95 4.76
C GLN A 563 -41.62 10.03 4.80
N ALA A 564 -41.41 8.71 4.79
CA ALA A 564 -42.49 7.72 4.89
C ALA A 564 -43.27 7.89 6.20
N ARG A 565 -42.56 8.08 7.33
CA ARG A 565 -43.17 8.35 8.64
C ARG A 565 -43.97 9.66 8.65
N ARG A 566 -43.40 10.76 8.17
CA ARG A 566 -44.06 12.09 8.17
C ARG A 566 -45.30 12.12 7.28
N LYS A 567 -45.22 11.49 6.11
CA LYS A 567 -46.33 11.45 5.13
C LYS A 567 -47.32 10.30 5.39
N ARG A 568 -47.07 9.45 6.39
CA ARG A 568 -47.83 8.22 6.68
C ARG A 568 -48.03 7.35 5.42
N ARG A 569 -46.95 7.16 4.67
CA ARG A 569 -46.92 6.32 3.46
C ARG A 569 -46.15 5.04 3.73
N GLU A 570 -46.50 4.00 2.98
CA GLU A 570 -45.74 2.76 2.98
C GLU A 570 -44.36 2.95 2.36
N LEU A 571 -43.39 2.22 2.89
CA LEU A 571 -42.04 2.12 2.37
C LEU A 571 -41.60 0.67 2.49
N HIS A 572 -41.31 0.07 1.34
CA HIS A 572 -40.75 -1.26 1.25
C HIS A 572 -39.26 -1.15 0.93
N VAL A 573 -38.44 -1.88 1.67
CA VAL A 573 -37.00 -1.96 1.44
C VAL A 573 -36.59 -3.43 1.43
N VAL A 574 -35.93 -3.87 0.36
CA VAL A 574 -35.40 -5.24 0.25
C VAL A 574 -33.89 -5.16 0.15
N TRP A 575 -33.22 -5.99 0.94
CA TRP A 575 -31.76 -6.08 1.02
C TRP A 575 -31.33 -7.40 0.42
N TYR A 576 -30.37 -7.36 -0.50
CA TYR A 576 -29.80 -8.54 -1.13
C TYR A 576 -28.40 -8.80 -0.58
N ASP A 577 -28.13 -10.07 -0.29
CA ASP A 577 -26.79 -10.59 0.00
C ASP A 577 -26.47 -11.64 -1.08
N PHE A 578 -25.62 -11.27 -2.04
CA PHE A 578 -25.29 -12.14 -3.17
C PHE A 578 -24.33 -13.23 -2.71
N ALA A 579 -24.77 -14.49 -2.79
CA ALA A 579 -23.94 -15.64 -2.47
C ALA A 579 -22.68 -15.66 -3.36
N ASN A 580 -21.51 -15.66 -2.72
CA ASN A 580 -20.20 -15.69 -3.37
C ASN A 580 -20.05 -14.64 -4.51
N ALA A 581 -20.56 -13.41 -4.31
CA ALA A 581 -20.68 -12.41 -5.38
C ALA A 581 -19.44 -12.26 -6.27
N PHE A 582 -18.24 -12.15 -5.68
CA PHE A 582 -16.98 -12.01 -6.43
C PHE A 582 -16.54 -13.32 -7.09
N GLY A 583 -16.83 -14.48 -6.48
CA GLY A 583 -16.42 -15.78 -6.97
C GLY A 583 -17.36 -16.39 -8.01
N SER A 584 -18.59 -15.87 -8.14
CA SER A 584 -19.63 -16.44 -9.01
C SER A 584 -19.84 -15.69 -10.34
N VAL A 585 -19.18 -14.56 -10.58
CA VAL A 585 -19.40 -13.77 -11.81
C VAL A 585 -18.83 -14.48 -13.04
N PRO A 586 -19.64 -14.82 -14.05
CA PRO A 586 -19.14 -15.38 -15.31
C PRO A 586 -18.22 -14.39 -16.04
N HIS A 587 -17.09 -14.86 -16.56
CA HIS A 587 -16.16 -13.99 -17.31
C HIS A 587 -16.82 -13.40 -18.55
N ASP A 588 -17.65 -14.17 -19.26
CA ASP A 588 -18.35 -13.68 -20.45
C ASP A 588 -19.31 -12.54 -20.14
N LEU A 589 -19.95 -12.54 -18.96
CA LEU A 589 -20.75 -11.41 -18.49
C LEU A 589 -19.87 -10.16 -18.29
N LEU A 590 -18.65 -10.30 -17.76
CA LEU A 590 -17.72 -9.17 -17.60
C LEU A 590 -17.45 -8.51 -18.95
N TRP A 591 -17.15 -9.32 -19.97
CA TRP A 591 -16.76 -8.83 -21.28
C TRP A 591 -17.94 -8.22 -22.03
N GLU A 592 -19.09 -8.90 -22.01
CA GLU A 592 -20.34 -8.40 -22.60
C GLU A 592 -20.75 -7.07 -21.96
N ALA A 593 -20.66 -6.96 -20.63
CA ALA A 593 -21.03 -5.74 -19.92
C ALA A 593 -20.12 -4.55 -20.28
N LEU A 594 -18.81 -4.78 -20.45
CA LEU A 594 -17.86 -3.75 -20.90
C LEU A 594 -18.14 -3.33 -22.34
N GLU A 595 -18.34 -4.30 -23.23
CA GLU A 595 -18.63 -4.05 -24.65
C GLU A 595 -19.88 -3.21 -24.83
N ARG A 596 -20.96 -3.55 -24.11
CA ARG A 596 -22.21 -2.77 -24.14
C ARG A 596 -22.08 -1.37 -23.56
N GLN A 597 -21.15 -1.15 -22.64
CA GLN A 597 -20.82 0.19 -22.14
C GLN A 597 -19.98 1.01 -23.13
N GLY A 598 -19.56 0.42 -24.26
CA GLY A 598 -18.77 1.07 -25.30
C GLY A 598 -17.26 1.03 -25.05
N VAL A 599 -16.80 0.13 -24.16
CA VAL A 599 -15.37 -0.05 -23.91
C VAL A 599 -14.71 -0.64 -25.16
N PRO A 600 -13.60 -0.07 -25.67
CA PRO A 600 -12.95 -0.57 -26.88
C PRO A 600 -12.49 -2.03 -26.77
N SER A 601 -12.71 -2.82 -27.83
CA SER A 601 -12.33 -4.23 -27.89
C SER A 601 -10.85 -4.50 -27.58
N PRO A 602 -9.87 -3.66 -27.98
CA PRO A 602 -8.47 -3.84 -27.59
C PRO A 602 -8.26 -3.84 -26.07
N PHE A 603 -8.96 -2.97 -25.34
CA PHE A 603 -8.88 -2.91 -23.88
C PHE A 603 -9.54 -4.15 -23.23
N ILE A 604 -10.70 -4.57 -23.75
CA ILE A 604 -11.38 -5.79 -23.30
C ILE A 604 -10.46 -7.00 -23.50
N ALA A 605 -9.76 -7.08 -24.63
CA ALA A 605 -8.79 -8.15 -24.88
C ALA A 605 -7.62 -8.16 -23.88
N CYS A 606 -7.10 -7.00 -23.48
CA CYS A 606 -6.11 -6.91 -22.39
C CYS A 606 -6.66 -7.43 -21.06
N CYS A 607 -7.91 -7.08 -20.72
CA CYS A 607 -8.57 -7.59 -19.52
C CYS A 607 -8.75 -9.11 -19.59
N ARG A 608 -9.21 -9.64 -20.74
CA ARG A 608 -9.31 -11.10 -20.98
C ARG A 608 -7.97 -11.79 -20.79
N GLY A 609 -6.88 -11.22 -21.30
CA GLY A 609 -5.53 -11.75 -21.13
C GLY A 609 -5.09 -11.92 -19.68
N LEU A 610 -5.60 -11.10 -18.74
CA LEU A 610 -5.31 -11.23 -17.30
C LEU A 610 -6.02 -12.43 -16.64
N TYR A 611 -7.14 -12.88 -17.20
CA TYR A 611 -7.98 -13.95 -16.65
C TYR A 611 -7.88 -15.27 -17.43
N ALA A 612 -7.47 -15.21 -18.70
CA ALA A 612 -7.26 -16.39 -19.52
C ALA A 612 -6.24 -17.33 -18.89
N ASP A 613 -6.62 -18.58 -18.65
CA ASP A 613 -5.78 -19.61 -18.01
C ASP A 613 -5.22 -19.18 -16.64
N ALA A 614 -5.95 -18.32 -15.94
CA ALA A 614 -5.58 -17.90 -14.60
C ALA A 614 -5.84 -19.02 -13.60
N VAL A 615 -4.88 -19.21 -12.69
CA VAL A 615 -4.91 -20.27 -11.69
C VAL A 615 -4.55 -19.70 -10.32
N PHE A 616 -4.96 -20.37 -9.26
CA PHE A 616 -4.49 -20.06 -7.92
C PHE A 616 -4.28 -21.32 -7.09
N THR A 617 -3.44 -21.20 -6.07
CA THR A 617 -3.24 -22.21 -5.03
C THR A 617 -3.65 -21.66 -3.68
N VAL A 618 -4.17 -22.48 -2.77
CA VAL A 618 -4.37 -22.08 -1.38
C VAL A 618 -3.11 -22.44 -0.59
N GLY A 619 -2.43 -21.42 -0.04
CA GLY A 619 -1.08 -21.58 0.54
C GLY A 619 -1.01 -21.73 2.06
N ASN A 620 -2.15 -21.86 2.74
CA ASN A 620 -2.21 -22.03 4.20
C ASN A 620 -3.22 -23.10 4.64
N ALA A 621 -3.38 -24.17 3.84
CA ALA A 621 -4.10 -25.37 4.25
C ALA A 621 -3.35 -26.10 5.39
N ALA A 622 -4.01 -27.06 6.03
CA ALA A 622 -3.48 -27.76 7.21
C ALA A 622 -2.17 -28.53 6.94
N ASP A 623 -2.03 -29.06 5.73
CA ASP A 623 -0.99 -29.96 5.25
C ASP A 623 -0.11 -29.33 4.15
N GLY A 624 -0.31 -28.05 3.82
CA GLY A 624 0.55 -27.32 2.89
C GLY A 624 -0.19 -26.50 1.84
N THR A 625 0.40 -26.41 0.64
CA THR A 625 -0.18 -25.69 -0.50
C THR A 625 -0.99 -26.65 -1.35
N THR A 626 -2.18 -26.24 -1.79
CA THR A 626 -3.00 -27.05 -2.71
C THR A 626 -2.37 -27.17 -4.10
N ALA A 627 -2.81 -28.17 -4.87
CA ALA A 627 -2.62 -28.15 -6.32
C ALA A 627 -3.25 -26.88 -6.95
N PRO A 628 -2.83 -26.48 -8.17
CA PRO A 628 -3.40 -25.34 -8.89
C PRO A 628 -4.88 -25.53 -9.21
N ILE A 629 -5.69 -24.54 -8.86
CA ILE A 629 -7.13 -24.46 -9.14
C ILE A 629 -7.35 -23.43 -10.25
N ALA A 630 -8.11 -23.79 -11.28
CA ALA A 630 -8.44 -22.88 -12.37
C ALA A 630 -9.47 -21.83 -11.92
N LEU A 631 -9.23 -20.56 -12.28
CA LEU A 631 -10.20 -19.48 -12.11
C LEU A 631 -10.98 -19.29 -13.42
N ARG A 632 -12.02 -20.09 -13.62
CA ARG A 632 -12.92 -20.00 -14.81
C ARG A 632 -14.15 -19.12 -14.57
N VAL A 633 -14.52 -18.94 -13.31
CA VAL A 633 -15.60 -18.04 -12.87
C VAL A 633 -15.13 -17.19 -11.68
N GLY A 634 -15.63 -15.97 -11.63
CA GLY A 634 -15.31 -15.00 -10.59
C GLY A 634 -14.08 -14.15 -10.89
N VAL A 635 -13.78 -13.23 -9.97
CA VAL A 635 -12.68 -12.28 -10.07
C VAL A 635 -11.72 -12.41 -8.88
N PHE A 636 -10.44 -12.08 -9.08
CA PHE A 636 -9.44 -12.17 -8.01
C PHE A 636 -9.67 -11.15 -6.89
N GLN A 637 -9.87 -11.64 -5.66
CA GLN A 637 -9.91 -10.79 -4.48
C GLN A 637 -8.51 -10.31 -4.11
N GLY A 638 -8.18 -9.07 -4.46
CA GLY A 638 -6.85 -8.48 -4.27
C GLY A 638 -6.23 -7.91 -5.55
N CYS A 639 -6.78 -8.26 -6.72
CA CYS A 639 -6.41 -7.63 -7.97
C CYS A 639 -7.00 -6.21 -8.06
N PRO A 640 -6.20 -5.18 -8.40
CA PRO A 640 -6.68 -3.80 -8.51
C PRO A 640 -7.80 -3.57 -9.55
N LEU A 641 -7.85 -4.40 -10.61
CA LEU A 641 -8.82 -4.29 -11.70
C LEU A 641 -10.16 -4.96 -11.36
N SER A 642 -10.13 -6.08 -10.62
CA SER A 642 -11.31 -6.91 -10.32
C SER A 642 -12.53 -6.15 -9.77
N PRO A 643 -12.40 -5.21 -8.80
CA PRO A 643 -13.56 -4.48 -8.29
C PRO A 643 -14.28 -3.63 -9.36
N HIS A 644 -13.54 -3.14 -10.34
CA HIS A 644 -14.07 -2.31 -11.42
C HIS A 644 -14.76 -3.16 -12.48
N LEU A 645 -14.23 -4.35 -12.78
CA LEU A 645 -14.90 -5.33 -13.64
C LEU A 645 -16.20 -5.82 -13.01
N PHE A 646 -16.19 -6.13 -11.71
CA PHE A 646 -17.40 -6.49 -10.97
C PHE A 646 -18.46 -5.38 -11.04
N THR A 647 -18.03 -4.14 -10.78
CA THR A 647 -18.92 -2.95 -10.87
C THR A 647 -19.51 -2.80 -12.27
N ALA A 648 -18.72 -3.02 -13.32
CA ALA A 648 -19.22 -2.98 -14.70
C ALA A 648 -20.23 -4.09 -14.98
N ALA A 649 -20.02 -5.29 -14.45
CA ALA A 649 -20.93 -6.44 -14.63
C ALA A 649 -22.30 -6.23 -13.97
N ILE A 650 -22.36 -5.53 -12.83
CA ILE A 650 -23.60 -5.21 -12.13
C ILE A 650 -24.32 -3.99 -12.74
N ALA A 651 -23.62 -3.13 -13.49
CA ALA A 651 -24.19 -1.90 -14.05
C ALA A 651 -25.48 -2.10 -14.87
N PRO A 652 -25.62 -3.13 -15.74
CA PRO A 652 -26.86 -3.37 -16.49
C PRO A 652 -28.09 -3.56 -15.61
N LEU A 653 -27.97 -4.29 -14.49
CA LEU A 653 -29.05 -4.45 -13.51
C LEU A 653 -29.46 -3.10 -12.92
N LEU A 654 -28.49 -2.29 -12.53
CA LEU A 654 -28.75 -0.99 -11.89
C LEU A 654 -29.38 0.01 -12.85
N HIS A 655 -28.96 0.03 -14.12
CA HIS A 655 -29.61 0.83 -15.15
C HIS A 655 -31.04 0.35 -15.42
N ALA A 656 -31.28 -0.96 -15.44
CA ALA A 656 -32.62 -1.52 -15.64
C ALA A 656 -33.55 -1.16 -14.46
N LEU A 657 -33.07 -1.29 -13.22
CA LEU A 657 -33.80 -0.87 -12.01
C LEU A 657 -34.12 0.63 -12.02
N LYS A 658 -33.17 1.49 -12.42
CA LYS A 658 -33.39 2.95 -12.51
C LYS A 658 -34.46 3.32 -13.54
N ARG A 659 -34.59 2.53 -14.60
CA ARG A 659 -35.52 2.77 -15.72
C ARG A 659 -36.88 2.10 -15.54
N LEU A 660 -37.06 1.27 -14.51
CA LEU A 660 -38.28 0.52 -14.30
C LEU A 660 -39.44 1.47 -13.91
N PRO A 661 -40.47 1.63 -14.76
CA PRO A 661 -41.51 2.64 -14.55
C PRO A 661 -42.37 2.34 -13.31
N ASP A 662 -42.86 3.41 -12.70
CA ASP A 662 -43.78 3.37 -11.57
C ASP A 662 -43.29 2.53 -10.38
N THR A 663 -41.98 2.40 -10.22
CA THR A 663 -41.32 1.80 -9.05
C THR A 663 -40.55 2.85 -8.26
N GLY A 664 -39.86 2.47 -7.19
CA GLY A 664 -39.08 3.44 -6.41
C GLY A 664 -39.89 4.30 -5.46
N VAL A 665 -39.20 5.27 -4.86
CA VAL A 665 -39.77 6.28 -3.96
C VAL A 665 -39.44 7.66 -4.50
N GLN A 666 -40.45 8.50 -4.65
CA GLN A 666 -40.30 9.86 -5.14
C GLN A 666 -39.66 10.75 -4.04
N LEU A 667 -38.45 11.26 -4.31
CA LEU A 667 -37.70 12.15 -3.41
C LEU A 667 -37.91 13.62 -3.74
N SER A 668 -37.89 13.96 -5.03
CA SER A 668 -38.09 15.31 -5.58
C SER A 668 -39.05 15.27 -6.77
N SER A 669 -39.27 16.35 -7.52
CA SER A 669 -40.06 16.31 -8.76
C SER A 669 -39.38 15.50 -9.87
N VAL A 670 -38.06 15.33 -9.81
CA VAL A 670 -37.24 14.71 -10.86
C VAL A 670 -36.57 13.41 -10.40
N ASP A 671 -36.40 13.21 -9.09
CA ASP A 671 -35.69 12.06 -8.54
C ASP A 671 -36.63 11.04 -7.92
N ARG A 672 -36.49 9.81 -8.40
CA ARG A 672 -37.19 8.63 -7.92
C ARG A 672 -36.15 7.56 -7.62
N LEU A 673 -35.92 7.32 -6.33
CA LEU A 673 -34.91 6.36 -5.88
C LEU A 673 -35.50 4.95 -5.93
N GLY A 674 -35.01 4.13 -6.86
CA GLY A 674 -35.41 2.72 -6.99
C GLY A 674 -34.44 1.74 -6.33
N ALA A 675 -33.14 2.04 -6.35
CA ALA A 675 -32.12 1.15 -5.83
C ALA A 675 -30.87 1.92 -5.35
N SER A 676 -30.09 1.28 -4.48
CA SER A 676 -28.74 1.70 -4.10
C SER A 676 -27.85 0.48 -4.00
N ALA A 677 -26.61 0.56 -4.47
CA ALA A 677 -25.66 -0.55 -4.45
C ALA A 677 -24.28 -0.12 -3.96
N TYR A 678 -23.67 -0.86 -3.04
CA TYR A 678 -22.29 -0.64 -2.63
C TYR A 678 -21.50 -1.93 -2.84
N ALA A 679 -20.76 -2.00 -3.95
CA ALA A 679 -20.23 -3.26 -4.46
C ALA A 679 -21.39 -4.26 -4.68
N ASP A 680 -21.36 -5.39 -3.98
CA ASP A 680 -22.37 -6.45 -3.95
C ASP A 680 -23.58 -6.15 -3.05
N ASP A 681 -23.48 -5.19 -2.12
CA ASP A 681 -24.59 -4.80 -1.23
C ASP A 681 -25.67 -4.03 -2.00
N LEU A 682 -26.64 -4.73 -2.58
CA LEU A 682 -27.79 -4.15 -3.30
C LEU A 682 -29.00 -3.97 -2.38
N LYS A 683 -29.66 -2.82 -2.52
CA LYS A 683 -30.95 -2.52 -1.88
C LYS A 683 -31.90 -1.96 -2.93
N ILE A 684 -33.16 -2.35 -2.85
CA ILE A 684 -34.25 -1.73 -3.62
C ILE A 684 -35.24 -1.07 -2.67
N PHE A 685 -35.84 0.01 -3.15
CA PHE A 685 -36.81 0.82 -2.44
C PHE A 685 -38.08 0.94 -3.28
N SER A 686 -39.25 0.86 -2.66
CA SER A 686 -40.54 1.08 -3.32
C SER A 686 -41.55 1.68 -2.36
N GLY A 687 -42.43 2.54 -2.88
CA GLY A 687 -43.59 3.04 -2.15
C GLY A 687 -44.82 2.12 -2.20
N THR A 688 -44.75 1.00 -2.94
CA THR A 688 -45.85 0.04 -3.10
C THR A 688 -45.33 -1.39 -3.17
N GLU A 689 -46.12 -2.35 -2.69
CA GLU A 689 -45.85 -3.78 -2.81
C GLU A 689 -45.69 -4.20 -4.29
N GLY A 690 -46.56 -3.71 -5.17
CA GLY A 690 -46.49 -3.99 -6.60
C GLY A 690 -45.18 -3.53 -7.24
N GLY A 691 -44.66 -2.35 -6.86
CA GLY A 691 -43.36 -1.88 -7.32
C GLY A 691 -42.20 -2.74 -6.80
N THR A 692 -42.29 -3.20 -5.54
CA THR A 692 -41.28 -4.11 -4.96
C THR A 692 -41.23 -5.44 -5.69
N LYS A 693 -42.39 -6.04 -5.99
CA LYS A 693 -42.48 -7.30 -6.74
C LYS A 693 -41.83 -7.19 -8.13
N ARG A 694 -42.07 -6.09 -8.85
CA ARG A 694 -41.45 -5.86 -10.17
C ARG A 694 -39.94 -5.65 -10.09
N GLN A 695 -39.46 -4.85 -9.12
CA GLN A 695 -38.02 -4.67 -8.90
C GLN A 695 -37.35 -5.99 -8.51
N HIS A 696 -37.98 -6.78 -7.64
CA HIS A 696 -37.48 -8.08 -7.22
C HIS A 696 -37.42 -9.08 -8.38
N ALA A 697 -38.47 -9.14 -9.21
CA ALA A 697 -38.46 -9.98 -10.41
C ALA A 697 -37.27 -9.64 -11.32
N LEU A 698 -36.98 -8.35 -11.51
CA LEU A 698 -35.84 -7.90 -12.31
C LEU A 698 -34.48 -8.30 -11.70
N VAL A 699 -34.34 -8.26 -10.37
CA VAL A 699 -33.13 -8.76 -9.69
C VAL A 699 -33.01 -10.27 -9.83
N ALA A 700 -34.12 -11.02 -9.65
CA ALA A 700 -34.14 -12.46 -9.80
C ALA A 700 -33.80 -12.90 -11.23
N ASP A 701 -34.33 -12.19 -12.23
CA ASP A 701 -34.03 -12.42 -13.65
C ASP A 701 -32.56 -12.15 -13.99
N PHE A 702 -31.91 -11.19 -13.32
CA PHE A 702 -30.48 -10.94 -13.51
C PHE A 702 -29.58 -12.02 -12.92
N LEU A 703 -30.06 -12.72 -11.88
CA LEU A 703 -29.31 -13.78 -11.19
C LEU A 703 -29.49 -15.17 -11.83
N ARG A 704 -30.38 -15.29 -12.83
CA ARG A 704 -30.50 -16.47 -13.68
C ARG A 704 -29.48 -16.40 -14.80
#